data_AF-A0A847LQ94-F1
#
_entry.id   AF-A0A847LQ94-F1
#
_cell.length_a   1.000
_cell.length_b   1.000
_cell.length_c   1.000
_cell.angle_alpha   90.00
_cell.angle_beta   90.00
_cell.angle_gamma   90.00
#
_symmetry.space_group_name_H-M   'P 1'
#
loop_
_entity.id
_entity.type
_entity.pdbx_description
1 polymer ?
#
loop_
_entity_poly.entity_id
_entity_poly.type
_entity_poly.pdbx_seq_one_letter_code
_entity_poly.pdbx_strand_id
1 'polypeptide(L)'
;MDRVKSDLLNKIAIAALLHDIGKFYQRASDPKEITEKDKEYVCPYNNKKNYYEYQHAAFTSKFYDLNKKIFNIFDDYTQIRELSSMHHNPGSLLQNIIKFSDCASAGVDRAPVEDDYENKQNYKETPLRSIFSLIHFNDAEKIKGKSTNFDNFYGLNDLIPANMDPIENKDGKLVNQEKYKVLFDKFLKDLDILSNIDDALIYESTLIRILEKYLWCIPSATNDGYNDISLFNHSYTTASIATTLYKYLEFELNIKNHDDWIDNRDKEINIKDNFARFLQIDVSGIQKYIFDIKSHKSSSKILRARSLEINLLTKSICWDIINKLNIDQTSVLFEGGGKALILIPNIESLIKLLEQYRYELEENLFEKYLAEIDYILTLSDPVNLDDFKLENYEMLIKKKLSEKVDEDKMRKFQRILKTGNHVLNDQYKKNIKLLKENEISAICKSCDTRVAVNDEFCNVCDNLQKLGTNIINAKSLIFYNKNGMEGITAASFFPLLNNLIVSFDKNPNEKIGEVLQFYSKEGNGLRFISPYHVPRDWKTNEILTFEDIGKKSPGANKIAMIKGDVNDLGAIFWFGCKGRDTENKKLLSISRYRTLSQMLDYFFTEKLVYIIENLKYSKVMLIDKQVEAEQISDTQSSKLDKENFESIDQFDDKIYVVYAGGDDFTIIGSWDSAIEFAIKLHEEFKKFTANNPYIEFS
;
A
#
# COMPACT_ATOMS: atom_id res chain seq x y z
N MET A 1 5.56 -25.24 14.89
CA MET A 1 4.74 -24.25 15.60
C MET A 1 3.50 -24.10 14.76
N ASP A 2 2.40 -24.71 15.19
CA ASP A 2 1.16 -24.65 14.44
C ASP A 2 0.75 -23.19 14.27
N ARG A 3 0.50 -22.75 13.04
CA ARG A 3 0.05 -21.39 12.69
C ARG A 3 -1.39 -21.11 13.11
N VAL A 4 -1.73 -21.55 14.31
CA VAL A 4 -2.82 -20.95 15.06
C VAL A 4 -2.20 -19.73 15.73
N LYS A 5 -2.12 -18.60 14.99
CA LYS A 5 -2.25 -17.28 15.64
C LYS A 5 -3.36 -17.47 16.69
N SER A 6 -3.16 -17.03 17.94
CA SER A 6 -4.19 -17.13 18.99
C SER A 6 -5.54 -16.82 18.35
N ASP A 7 -6.48 -17.77 18.39
CA ASP A 7 -7.80 -17.65 17.74
C ASP A 7 -8.44 -16.28 18.05
N LEU A 8 -8.17 -15.76 19.26
CA LEU A 8 -8.61 -14.45 19.71
C LEU A 8 -7.93 -13.25 19.01
N LEU A 9 -6.64 -13.30 18.68
CA LEU A 9 -5.96 -12.23 17.92
C LEU A 9 -6.62 -12.06 16.54
N ASN A 10 -6.90 -13.17 15.85
CA ASN A 10 -7.59 -13.14 14.56
C ASN A 10 -9.00 -12.57 14.71
N LYS A 11 -9.74 -12.98 15.75
CA LYS A 11 -11.06 -12.43 16.06
C LYS A 11 -11.02 -10.92 16.29
N ILE A 12 -10.01 -10.40 17.00
CA ILE A 12 -9.82 -8.95 17.23
C ILE A 12 -9.51 -8.23 15.92
N ALA A 13 -8.62 -8.75 15.08
CA ALA A 13 -8.29 -8.17 13.78
C ALA A 13 -9.55 -8.04 12.89
N ILE A 14 -10.29 -9.14 12.74
CA ILE A 14 -11.52 -9.18 11.93
C ILE A 14 -12.61 -8.28 12.52
N ALA A 15 -12.79 -8.30 13.84
CA ALA A 15 -13.80 -7.47 14.50
C ALA A 15 -13.49 -5.98 14.34
N ALA A 16 -12.23 -5.59 14.46
CA ALA A 16 -11.80 -4.21 14.25
C ALA A 16 -11.87 -3.79 12.77
N LEU A 17 -11.58 -4.67 11.81
CA LEU A 17 -11.78 -4.39 10.39
C LEU A 17 -13.27 -4.13 10.06
N LEU A 18 -14.18 -4.83 10.73
CA LEU A 18 -15.63 -4.81 10.46
C LEU A 18 -16.46 -4.00 11.46
N HIS A 19 -15.86 -3.36 12.46
CA HIS A 19 -16.59 -2.63 13.52
C HIS A 19 -17.61 -1.63 12.95
N ASP A 20 -17.21 -0.98 11.86
CA ASP A 20 -17.93 0.10 11.20
C ASP A 20 -18.61 -0.30 9.87
N ILE A 21 -18.65 -1.60 9.53
CA ILE A 21 -19.26 -2.08 8.27
C ILE A 21 -20.74 -1.71 8.17
N GLY A 22 -21.41 -1.54 9.31
CA GLY A 22 -22.78 -1.06 9.41
C GLY A 22 -23.00 0.32 8.78
N LYS A 23 -21.97 1.18 8.67
CA LYS A 23 -22.08 2.47 7.95
C LYS A 23 -22.36 2.26 6.46
N PHE A 24 -21.70 1.27 5.84
CA PHE A 24 -21.94 0.93 4.43
C PHE A 24 -23.35 0.33 4.26
N TYR A 25 -23.70 -0.65 5.11
CA TYR A 25 -25.02 -1.28 5.06
C TYR A 25 -26.16 -0.27 5.30
N GLN A 26 -26.05 0.59 6.32
CA GLN A 26 -27.02 1.65 6.62
C GLN A 26 -27.22 2.62 5.43
N ARG A 27 -26.14 2.98 4.73
CA ARG A 27 -26.21 3.87 3.57
C ARG A 27 -26.85 3.20 2.35
N ALA A 28 -26.74 1.88 2.22
CA ALA A 28 -27.36 1.07 1.18
C ALA A 28 -28.83 0.69 1.45
N SER A 29 -29.27 0.72 2.71
CA SER A 29 -30.56 0.14 3.15
C SER A 29 -31.59 1.15 3.68
N ASP A 30 -32.84 0.69 3.78
CA ASP A 30 -33.90 1.42 4.47
C ASP A 30 -33.69 1.32 5.99
N PRO A 31 -33.71 2.43 6.76
CA PRO A 31 -33.63 2.42 8.21
C PRO A 31 -34.60 1.45 8.91
N LYS A 32 -35.73 1.11 8.28
CA LYS A 32 -36.72 0.15 8.78
C LYS A 32 -36.22 -1.30 8.86
N GLU A 33 -35.09 -1.63 8.22
CA GLU A 33 -34.48 -2.96 8.34
C GLU A 33 -33.94 -3.26 9.75
N ILE A 34 -33.73 -2.21 10.56
CA ILE A 34 -33.31 -2.31 11.97
C ILE A 34 -34.52 -2.08 12.88
N THR A 35 -34.78 -3.05 13.75
CA THR A 35 -35.83 -2.96 14.77
C THR A 35 -35.34 -2.22 16.02
N GLU A 36 -36.26 -1.76 16.88
CA GLU A 36 -35.87 -1.17 18.18
C GLU A 36 -35.11 -2.16 19.07
N LYS A 37 -35.42 -3.46 19.00
CA LYS A 37 -34.67 -4.49 19.75
C LYS A 37 -33.23 -4.63 19.27
N ASP A 38 -33.00 -4.50 17.97
CA ASP A 38 -31.65 -4.53 17.40
C ASP A 38 -30.83 -3.32 17.92
N LYS A 39 -31.46 -2.16 18.07
CA LYS A 39 -30.83 -0.97 18.65
C LYS A 39 -30.56 -1.14 20.14
N GLU A 40 -31.54 -1.60 20.91
CA GLU A 40 -31.42 -1.84 22.35
C GLU A 40 -30.25 -2.77 22.71
N TYR A 41 -29.96 -3.75 21.85
CA TYR A 41 -28.89 -4.71 22.08
C TYR A 41 -27.47 -4.11 22.03
N VAL A 42 -27.20 -3.16 21.13
CA VAL A 42 -25.82 -2.67 20.86
C VAL A 42 -25.63 -1.16 20.96
N CYS A 43 -26.69 -0.37 20.82
CA CYS A 43 -26.61 1.08 20.77
C CYS A 43 -26.77 1.68 22.18
N PRO A 44 -25.95 2.67 22.57
CA PRO A 44 -26.18 3.40 23.81
C PRO A 44 -27.44 4.27 23.68
N TYR A 45 -28.24 4.34 24.75
CA TYR A 45 -29.46 5.16 24.79
C TYR A 45 -29.18 6.55 25.35
N ASN A 46 -29.47 7.60 24.58
CA ASN A 46 -29.35 8.97 25.05
C ASN A 46 -30.65 9.43 25.73
N ASN A 47 -30.65 9.43 27.07
CA ASN A 47 -31.80 9.87 27.88
C ASN A 47 -32.21 11.34 27.64
N LYS A 48 -31.27 12.23 27.26
CA LYS A 48 -31.55 13.66 27.03
C LYS A 48 -32.24 13.89 25.69
N LYS A 49 -31.81 13.17 24.65
CA LYS A 49 -32.35 13.30 23.29
C LYS A 49 -33.46 12.26 22.99
N ASN A 50 -33.68 11.30 23.88
CA ASN A 50 -34.70 10.24 23.81
C ASN A 50 -34.61 9.37 22.54
N TYR A 51 -33.38 8.93 22.19
CA TYR A 51 -33.13 8.01 21.08
C TYR A 51 -31.83 7.19 21.26
N TYR A 52 -31.69 6.09 20.51
CA TYR A 52 -30.46 5.28 20.43
C TYR A 52 -29.42 5.90 19.48
N GLU A 53 -28.25 6.25 20.01
CA GLU A 53 -27.12 6.81 19.25
C GLU A 53 -26.33 5.71 18.52
N TYR A 54 -25.52 6.09 17.53
CA TYR A 54 -24.64 5.16 16.78
C TYR A 54 -25.37 3.96 16.16
N GLN A 55 -26.53 4.21 15.53
CA GLN A 55 -27.38 3.15 14.97
C GLN A 55 -26.67 2.25 13.94
N HIS A 56 -25.57 2.70 13.32
CA HIS A 56 -24.73 1.86 12.46
C HIS A 56 -24.22 0.61 13.20
N ALA A 57 -24.06 0.62 14.52
CA ALA A 57 -23.72 -0.56 15.32
C ALA A 57 -24.76 -1.69 15.17
N ALA A 58 -26.05 -1.35 15.14
CA ALA A 58 -27.12 -2.32 14.90
C ALA A 58 -27.06 -2.89 13.48
N PHE A 59 -26.73 -2.06 12.48
CA PHE A 59 -26.46 -2.54 11.11
C PHE A 59 -25.23 -3.45 11.05
N THR A 60 -24.15 -3.15 11.79
CA THR A 60 -22.99 -4.04 11.91
C THR A 60 -23.43 -5.40 12.46
N SER A 61 -24.17 -5.44 13.57
CA SER A 61 -24.67 -6.70 14.16
C SER A 61 -25.54 -7.49 13.16
N LYS A 62 -26.48 -6.79 12.49
CA LYS A 62 -27.35 -7.40 11.47
C LYS A 62 -26.59 -7.95 10.27
N PHE A 63 -25.52 -7.28 9.85
CA PHE A 63 -24.67 -7.73 8.75
C PHE A 63 -24.05 -9.11 9.03
N TYR A 64 -23.57 -9.35 10.26
CA TYR A 64 -23.09 -10.67 10.67
C TYR A 64 -24.21 -11.73 10.59
N ASP A 65 -25.40 -11.39 11.08
CA ASP A 65 -26.53 -12.32 11.09
C ASP A 65 -27.03 -12.70 9.68
N LEU A 66 -26.94 -11.78 8.71
CA LEU A 66 -27.31 -12.06 7.32
C LEU A 66 -26.21 -12.83 6.56
N ASN A 67 -24.95 -12.69 6.97
CA ASN A 67 -23.81 -13.24 6.25
C ASN A 67 -23.06 -14.36 7.00
N LYS A 68 -23.72 -15.04 7.96
CA LYS A 68 -23.11 -16.08 8.83
C LYS A 68 -22.17 -17.06 8.13
N LYS A 69 -22.53 -17.48 6.91
CA LYS A 69 -21.76 -18.44 6.10
C LYS A 69 -20.30 -18.02 5.84
N ILE A 70 -20.00 -16.73 5.80
CA ILE A 70 -18.62 -16.26 5.58
C ILE A 70 -17.78 -16.42 6.84
N PHE A 71 -18.41 -16.51 8.02
CA PHE A 71 -17.71 -16.63 9.30
C PHE A 71 -17.55 -18.09 9.76
N ASN A 72 -17.80 -19.07 8.90
CA ASN A 72 -17.72 -20.50 9.21
C ASN A 72 -16.32 -20.98 9.64
N ILE A 73 -15.28 -20.20 9.32
CA ILE A 73 -13.91 -20.48 9.78
C ILE A 73 -13.75 -20.30 11.30
N PHE A 74 -14.67 -19.59 11.94
CA PHE A 74 -14.67 -19.38 13.39
C PHE A 74 -15.68 -20.30 14.06
N ASP A 75 -15.27 -20.94 15.16
CA ASP A 75 -16.16 -21.81 15.95
C ASP A 75 -17.40 -21.06 16.48
N ASP A 76 -17.22 -19.78 16.79
CA ASP A 76 -18.28 -18.91 17.28
C ASP A 76 -18.15 -17.48 16.70
N TYR A 77 -18.89 -17.22 15.62
CA TYR A 77 -18.96 -15.89 15.01
C TYR A 77 -19.64 -14.84 15.91
N THR A 78 -20.40 -15.25 16.93
CA THR A 78 -21.13 -14.31 17.79
C THR A 78 -20.18 -13.46 18.63
N GLN A 79 -19.03 -14.02 19.04
CA GLN A 79 -17.96 -13.28 19.70
C GLN A 79 -17.44 -12.14 18.82
N ILE A 80 -17.20 -12.40 17.52
CA ILE A 80 -16.70 -11.41 16.57
C ILE A 80 -17.75 -10.33 16.32
N ARG A 81 -19.02 -10.75 16.17
CA ARG A 81 -20.16 -9.85 16.02
C ARG A 81 -20.27 -8.89 17.20
N GLU A 82 -20.19 -9.41 18.43
CA GLU A 82 -20.25 -8.60 19.65
C GLU A 82 -19.07 -7.64 19.77
N LEU A 83 -17.84 -8.12 19.53
CA LEU A 83 -16.63 -7.27 19.49
C LEU A 83 -16.78 -6.13 18.48
N SER A 84 -17.30 -6.41 17.29
CA SER A 84 -17.47 -5.41 16.23
C SER A 84 -18.56 -4.39 16.56
N SER A 85 -19.72 -4.86 17.03
CA SER A 85 -20.91 -4.00 17.18
C SER A 85 -20.98 -3.25 18.51
N MET A 86 -20.27 -3.68 19.55
CA MET A 86 -20.34 -3.08 20.89
C MET A 86 -19.30 -1.98 21.14
N HIS A 87 -18.55 -1.51 20.13
CA HIS A 87 -17.49 -0.51 20.34
C HIS A 87 -18.01 0.86 20.84
N HIS A 88 -19.28 1.19 20.62
CA HIS A 88 -19.93 2.38 21.20
C HIS A 88 -20.57 2.14 22.58
N ASN A 89 -20.80 0.88 22.96
CA ASN A 89 -21.38 0.48 24.24
C ASN A 89 -20.61 -0.73 24.84
N PRO A 90 -19.31 -0.60 25.12
CA PRO A 90 -18.49 -1.74 25.51
C PRO A 90 -18.82 -2.21 26.93
N GLY A 91 -19.02 -3.51 27.10
CA GLY A 91 -19.19 -4.20 28.37
C GLY A 91 -18.00 -5.08 28.76
N SER A 92 -16.92 -5.12 27.97
CA SER A 92 -15.72 -5.92 28.28
C SER A 92 -14.42 -5.21 27.91
N LEU A 93 -13.31 -5.71 28.46
CA LEU A 93 -11.97 -5.23 28.15
C LEU A 93 -11.63 -5.35 26.65
N LEU A 94 -12.01 -6.46 26.01
CA LEU A 94 -11.78 -6.68 24.57
C LEU A 94 -12.59 -5.71 23.69
N GLN A 95 -13.82 -5.40 24.07
CA GLN A 95 -14.64 -4.39 23.37
C GLN A 95 -14.04 -2.98 23.56
N ASN A 96 -13.48 -2.69 24.74
CA ASN A 96 -12.76 -1.44 24.99
C ASN A 96 -11.50 -1.30 24.13
N ILE A 97 -10.78 -2.40 23.81
CA ILE A 97 -9.64 -2.34 22.87
C ILE A 97 -10.08 -1.77 21.53
N ILE A 98 -11.20 -2.24 20.97
CA ILE A 98 -11.72 -1.75 19.69
C ILE A 98 -12.16 -0.30 19.82
N LYS A 99 -12.88 0.07 20.89
CA LYS A 99 -13.28 1.46 21.16
C LYS A 99 -12.10 2.43 21.20
N PHE A 100 -11.06 2.09 21.97
CA PHE A 100 -9.88 2.96 22.09
C PHE A 100 -9.12 3.07 20.76
N SER A 101 -9.09 1.98 20.00
CA SER A 101 -8.44 1.95 18.69
C SER A 101 -9.20 2.78 17.65
N ASP A 102 -10.53 2.74 17.68
CA ASP A 102 -11.40 3.58 16.84
C ASP A 102 -11.18 5.07 17.11
N CYS A 103 -11.14 5.46 18.39
CA CYS A 103 -10.85 6.84 18.79
C CYS A 103 -9.46 7.29 18.34
N ALA A 104 -8.44 6.45 18.57
CA ALA A 104 -7.06 6.74 18.19
C ALA A 104 -6.85 6.82 16.67
N SER A 105 -7.54 5.98 15.91
CA SER A 105 -7.58 6.01 14.44
C SER A 105 -8.10 7.36 13.93
N ALA A 106 -9.25 7.80 14.45
CA ALA A 106 -9.86 9.08 14.10
C ALA A 106 -9.10 10.31 14.65
N GLY A 107 -8.18 10.12 15.60
CA GLY A 107 -7.43 11.18 16.26
C GLY A 107 -8.25 12.00 17.26
N VAL A 108 -9.38 11.46 17.74
CA VAL A 108 -10.29 12.12 18.67
C VAL A 108 -10.02 11.71 20.12
N ASP A 109 -10.42 12.57 21.06
CA ASP A 109 -10.48 12.20 22.47
C ASP A 109 -11.53 11.10 22.71
N ARG A 110 -11.45 10.44 23.87
CA ARG A 110 -12.27 9.27 24.30
C ARG A 110 -13.80 9.43 24.22
N ALA A 111 -14.31 10.56 23.74
CA ALA A 111 -15.71 10.84 23.49
C ALA A 111 -15.96 10.89 21.96
N PRO A 112 -16.89 10.09 21.44
CA PRO A 112 -17.34 10.25 20.06
C PRO A 112 -17.84 11.68 19.84
N VAL A 113 -17.52 12.22 18.67
CA VAL A 113 -18.04 13.50 18.18
C VAL A 113 -19.56 13.44 18.28
N GLU A 114 -20.16 14.39 18.99
CA GLU A 114 -21.60 14.48 19.13
C GLU A 114 -22.23 14.46 17.73
N ASP A 115 -23.06 13.45 17.46
CA ASP A 115 -23.94 13.49 16.30
C ASP A 115 -24.91 14.67 16.52
N ASP A 116 -24.58 15.80 15.92
CA ASP A 116 -25.45 16.96 15.79
C ASP A 116 -26.58 16.57 14.84
N TYR A 117 -27.62 15.97 15.41
CA TYR A 117 -28.87 15.60 14.76
C TYR A 117 -29.57 16.81 14.09
N GLU A 118 -29.15 18.04 14.42
CA GLU A 118 -29.69 19.27 13.83
C GLU A 118 -29.18 19.56 12.41
N ASN A 119 -28.04 19.00 11.99
CA ASN A 119 -27.63 19.07 10.59
C ASN A 119 -28.10 17.83 9.83
N LYS A 120 -29.28 17.97 9.19
CA LYS A 120 -29.78 17.11 8.10
C LYS A 120 -28.88 17.15 6.85
N GLN A 121 -27.55 17.15 6.98
CA GLN A 121 -26.72 16.74 5.85
C GLN A 121 -26.93 15.24 5.69
N ASN A 122 -27.54 14.88 4.57
CA ASN A 122 -27.90 13.52 4.24
C ASN A 122 -26.61 12.70 4.11
N TYR A 123 -26.20 11.97 5.15
CA TYR A 123 -24.97 11.14 5.15
C TYR A 123 -24.91 10.13 3.99
N LYS A 124 -26.05 9.87 3.33
CA LYS A 124 -26.17 9.07 2.10
C LYS A 124 -25.76 9.82 0.83
N GLU A 125 -25.63 11.14 0.90
CA GLU A 125 -25.31 12.09 -0.17
C GLU A 125 -23.94 12.78 0.02
N THR A 126 -23.26 12.54 1.15
CA THR A 126 -21.91 13.08 1.42
C THR A 126 -20.84 12.19 0.78
N PRO A 127 -20.12 12.64 -0.27
CA PRO A 127 -19.05 11.86 -0.91
C PRO A 127 -17.75 11.88 -0.08
N LEU A 128 -16.78 11.02 -0.41
CA LEU A 128 -15.43 11.09 0.16
C LEU A 128 -14.65 12.24 -0.50
N ARG A 129 -14.11 13.16 0.30
CA ARG A 129 -13.21 14.22 -0.16
C ARG A 129 -11.82 13.64 -0.47
N SER A 130 -11.16 14.16 -1.51
CA SER A 130 -9.77 13.82 -1.75
C SER A 130 -8.88 14.33 -0.62
N ILE A 131 -8.04 13.44 -0.07
CA ILE A 131 -7.02 13.78 0.94
C ILE A 131 -6.10 14.90 0.44
N PHE A 132 -5.83 14.95 -0.87
CA PHE A 132 -5.02 15.99 -1.48
C PHE A 132 -5.67 17.37 -1.37
N SER A 133 -6.99 17.46 -1.22
CA SER A 133 -7.71 18.73 -1.02
C SER A 133 -7.40 19.38 0.33
N LEU A 134 -6.77 18.67 1.27
CA LEU A 134 -6.41 19.17 2.61
C LEU A 134 -4.95 19.63 2.74
N ILE A 135 -4.12 19.41 1.71
CA ILE A 135 -2.69 19.73 1.77
C ILE A 135 -2.45 21.21 1.47
N HIS A 136 -1.93 21.96 2.45
CA HIS A 136 -1.58 23.37 2.30
C HIS A 136 -0.41 23.75 3.21
N PHE A 137 0.54 24.55 2.71
CA PHE A 137 1.72 24.98 3.49
C PHE A 137 1.60 26.38 4.10
N ASN A 138 0.89 27.29 3.43
CA ASN A 138 0.83 28.70 3.80
C ASN A 138 -0.46 29.05 4.56
N ASP A 139 -0.30 29.81 5.65
CA ASP A 139 -1.38 30.41 6.45
C ASP A 139 -2.14 31.55 5.70
N ALA A 140 -1.82 31.77 4.41
CA ALA A 140 -1.92 33.08 3.77
C ALA A 140 -2.54 33.11 2.36
N GLU A 141 -3.44 32.20 2.00
CA GLU A 141 -4.31 32.42 0.82
C GLU A 141 -5.51 33.34 1.15
N LYS A 142 -5.18 34.54 1.65
CA LYS A 142 -5.88 35.79 1.28
C LYS A 142 -5.31 36.34 -0.05
N ILE A 143 -5.00 35.48 -1.02
CA ILE A 143 -4.57 35.93 -2.34
C ILE A 143 -5.81 36.31 -3.15
N LYS A 144 -6.15 37.61 -3.09
CA LYS A 144 -6.97 38.34 -4.08
C LYS A 144 -8.26 37.63 -4.54
N GLY A 145 -9.20 37.38 -3.63
CA GLY A 145 -10.62 37.18 -3.99
C GLY A 145 -10.96 35.98 -4.89
N LYS A 146 -10.00 35.08 -5.16
CA LYS A 146 -10.28 33.77 -5.74
C LYS A 146 -10.09 32.75 -4.64
N SER A 147 -11.20 32.28 -4.07
CA SER A 147 -11.20 31.00 -3.36
C SER A 147 -10.81 29.95 -4.37
N THR A 148 -9.55 29.53 -4.36
CA THR A 148 -9.04 28.36 -5.06
C THR A 148 -9.53 27.14 -4.30
N ASN A 149 -10.84 26.86 -4.42
CA ASN A 149 -11.47 25.74 -3.75
C ASN A 149 -11.11 24.46 -4.52
N PHE A 150 -9.97 23.85 -4.21
CA PHE A 150 -9.54 22.55 -4.76
C PHE A 150 -10.29 21.37 -4.08
N ASP A 151 -11.54 21.59 -3.68
CA ASP A 151 -12.39 20.55 -3.08
C ASP A 151 -12.89 19.60 -4.14
N ASN A 152 -12.11 18.56 -4.40
CA ASN A 152 -12.52 17.46 -5.24
C ASN A 152 -12.87 16.23 -4.39
N PHE A 153 -13.76 15.41 -4.93
CA PHE A 153 -14.35 14.26 -4.26
C PHE A 153 -14.29 13.03 -5.15
N TYR A 154 -14.27 11.86 -4.54
CA TYR A 154 -14.32 10.59 -5.27
C TYR A 154 -15.78 10.18 -5.53
N GLY A 155 -16.04 9.68 -6.74
CA GLY A 155 -17.30 9.03 -7.05
C GLY A 155 -17.39 7.64 -6.42
N LEU A 156 -18.57 7.26 -5.92
CA LEU A 156 -18.78 5.97 -5.25
C LEU A 156 -18.73 4.80 -6.25
N ASN A 157 -17.60 4.10 -6.31
CA ASN A 157 -17.35 2.94 -7.18
C ASN A 157 -16.32 1.97 -6.56
N ASP A 158 -16.17 0.80 -7.15
CA ASP A 158 -15.07 -0.11 -6.81
C ASP A 158 -13.70 0.44 -7.24
N LEU A 159 -12.66 0.04 -6.51
CA LEU A 159 -11.29 0.49 -6.70
C LEU A 159 -10.70 -0.08 -7.99
N ILE A 160 -10.63 0.77 -9.02
CA ILE A 160 -9.90 0.52 -10.27
C ILE A 160 -9.23 1.83 -10.71
N PRO A 161 -8.14 1.79 -11.49
CA PRO A 161 -7.39 3.00 -11.90
C PRO A 161 -8.24 4.07 -12.59
N ALA A 162 -9.27 3.67 -13.34
CA ALA A 162 -10.19 4.57 -14.01
C ALA A 162 -11.05 5.41 -13.04
N ASN A 163 -11.25 4.94 -11.80
CA ASN A 163 -12.11 5.59 -10.81
C ASN A 163 -11.33 6.44 -9.79
N MET A 164 -10.00 6.46 -9.85
CA MET A 164 -9.15 7.09 -8.83
C MET A 164 -9.01 8.62 -8.96
N ASP A 165 -9.57 9.24 -9.99
CA ASP A 165 -9.47 10.69 -10.16
C ASP A 165 -10.57 11.41 -9.37
N PRO A 166 -10.23 12.35 -8.48
CA PRO A 166 -11.22 13.13 -7.76
C PRO A 166 -11.80 14.22 -8.66
N ILE A 167 -13.10 14.47 -8.55
CA ILE A 167 -13.86 15.41 -9.38
C ILE A 167 -14.63 16.43 -8.53
N GLU A 168 -14.94 17.58 -9.12
CA GLU A 168 -15.78 18.60 -8.47
C GLU A 168 -17.21 18.07 -8.25
N ASN A 169 -17.79 18.27 -7.07
CA ASN A 169 -19.17 17.87 -6.75
C ASN A 169 -20.19 18.97 -7.13
N LYS A 170 -20.22 19.38 -8.39
CA LYS A 170 -21.06 20.52 -8.85
C LYS A 170 -22.56 20.31 -8.63
N ASP A 171 -23.03 19.08 -8.85
CA ASP A 171 -24.46 18.76 -8.83
C ASP A 171 -24.94 18.15 -7.50
N GLY A 172 -24.04 17.92 -6.53
CA GLY A 172 -24.38 17.25 -5.27
C GLY A 172 -24.77 15.76 -5.41
N LYS A 173 -24.55 15.16 -6.59
CA LYS A 173 -25.08 13.83 -6.98
C LYS A 173 -24.00 12.74 -7.10
N LEU A 174 -22.80 12.99 -6.58
CA LEU A 174 -21.72 12.00 -6.66
C LEU A 174 -22.09 10.69 -5.97
N VAL A 175 -22.82 10.77 -4.86
CA VAL A 175 -23.29 9.61 -4.08
C VAL A 175 -24.76 9.75 -3.72
N ASN A 176 -25.45 8.62 -3.64
CA ASN A 176 -26.83 8.52 -3.17
C ASN A 176 -27.09 7.07 -2.72
N GLN A 177 -28.25 6.82 -2.11
CA GLN A 177 -28.62 5.50 -1.61
C GLN A 177 -28.64 4.42 -2.71
N GLU A 178 -29.10 4.73 -3.93
CA GLU A 178 -29.15 3.78 -5.04
C GLU A 178 -27.75 3.31 -5.45
N LYS A 179 -26.79 4.23 -5.55
CA LYS A 179 -25.39 3.92 -5.82
C LYS A 179 -24.76 3.10 -4.69
N TYR A 180 -25.07 3.43 -3.43
CA TYR A 180 -24.65 2.61 -2.29
C TYR A 180 -25.19 1.19 -2.37
N LYS A 181 -26.46 1.01 -2.72
CA LYS A 181 -27.08 -0.30 -2.91
C LYS A 181 -26.39 -1.11 -4.01
N VAL A 182 -26.16 -0.52 -5.17
CA VAL A 182 -25.45 -1.19 -6.28
C VAL A 182 -24.04 -1.62 -5.86
N LEU A 183 -23.30 -0.76 -5.15
CA LEU A 183 -21.97 -1.10 -4.66
C LEU A 183 -22.01 -2.19 -3.58
N PHE A 184 -23.01 -2.14 -2.68
CA PHE A 184 -23.19 -3.12 -1.62
C PHE A 184 -23.54 -4.50 -2.15
N ASP A 185 -24.39 -4.59 -3.19
CA ASP A 185 -24.72 -5.85 -3.86
C ASP A 185 -23.47 -6.50 -4.50
N LYS A 186 -22.60 -5.69 -5.15
CA LYS A 186 -21.30 -6.17 -5.66
C LYS A 186 -20.38 -6.62 -4.53
N PHE A 187 -20.32 -5.87 -3.43
CA PHE A 187 -19.54 -6.19 -2.24
C PHE A 187 -19.96 -7.55 -1.66
N LEU A 188 -21.25 -7.79 -1.43
CA LEU A 188 -21.76 -9.07 -0.93
C LEU A 188 -21.42 -10.24 -1.85
N LYS A 189 -21.50 -10.04 -3.17
CA LYS A 189 -21.13 -11.07 -4.16
C LYS A 189 -19.65 -11.46 -4.08
N ASP A 190 -18.75 -10.49 -3.94
CA ASP A 190 -17.31 -10.79 -3.79
C ASP A 190 -17.00 -11.36 -2.39
N LEU A 191 -17.75 -10.95 -1.36
CA LEU A 191 -17.62 -11.43 0.01
C LEU A 191 -17.92 -12.93 0.15
N ASP A 192 -18.81 -13.48 -0.68
CA ASP A 192 -19.14 -14.90 -0.72
C ASP A 192 -17.92 -15.81 -0.97
N ILE A 193 -16.85 -15.29 -1.57
CA ILE A 193 -15.60 -16.04 -1.75
C ILE A 193 -15.05 -16.56 -0.40
N LEU A 194 -15.23 -15.79 0.67
CA LEU A 194 -14.74 -16.11 2.01
C LEU A 194 -15.34 -17.39 2.59
N SER A 195 -16.55 -17.79 2.17
CA SER A 195 -17.20 -18.99 2.73
C SER A 195 -16.49 -20.31 2.38
N ASN A 196 -15.55 -20.27 1.43
CA ASN A 196 -14.80 -21.44 0.95
C ASN A 196 -13.33 -21.42 1.39
N ILE A 197 -12.94 -20.51 2.30
CA ILE A 197 -11.57 -20.38 2.78
C ILE A 197 -11.48 -20.95 4.19
N ASP A 198 -10.61 -21.94 4.38
CA ASP A 198 -10.35 -22.64 5.64
C ASP A 198 -9.06 -22.18 6.34
N ASP A 199 -8.25 -21.39 5.65
CA ASP A 199 -6.99 -20.84 6.14
C ASP A 199 -7.19 -19.41 6.67
N ALA A 200 -6.95 -19.20 7.96
CA ALA A 200 -7.20 -17.92 8.63
C ALA A 200 -6.41 -16.75 8.03
N LEU A 201 -5.17 -16.98 7.61
CA LEU A 201 -4.33 -15.94 7.01
C LEU A 201 -4.87 -15.54 5.63
N ILE A 202 -5.24 -16.52 4.81
CA ILE A 202 -5.81 -16.27 3.49
C ILE A 202 -7.20 -15.63 3.63
N TYR A 203 -7.99 -16.05 4.62
CA TYR A 203 -9.30 -15.48 4.93
C TYR A 203 -9.17 -13.98 5.22
N GLU A 204 -8.31 -13.63 6.17
CA GLU A 204 -8.09 -12.24 6.59
C GLU A 204 -7.52 -11.40 5.44
N SER A 205 -6.53 -11.93 4.70
CA SER A 205 -5.97 -11.29 3.50
C SER A 205 -7.03 -11.02 2.42
N THR A 206 -7.90 -11.99 2.19
CA THR A 206 -8.99 -11.86 1.21
C THR A 206 -10.03 -10.85 1.67
N LEU A 207 -10.36 -10.84 2.97
CA LEU A 207 -11.26 -9.84 3.54
C LEU A 207 -10.68 -8.44 3.36
N ILE A 208 -9.40 -8.22 3.70
CA ILE A 208 -8.72 -6.93 3.50
C ILE A 208 -8.81 -6.49 2.05
N ARG A 209 -8.53 -7.38 1.08
CA ARG A 209 -8.64 -7.06 -0.36
C ARG A 209 -10.04 -6.63 -0.76
N ILE A 210 -11.07 -7.32 -0.26
CA ILE A 210 -12.48 -6.99 -0.58
C ILE A 210 -12.87 -5.66 0.07
N LEU A 211 -12.49 -5.44 1.33
CA LEU A 211 -12.75 -4.17 2.01
C LEU A 211 -12.04 -3.01 1.31
N GLU A 212 -10.77 -3.17 0.91
CA GLU A 212 -10.03 -2.19 0.13
C GLU A 212 -10.77 -1.85 -1.17
N LYS A 213 -11.21 -2.87 -1.92
CA LYS A 213 -11.91 -2.69 -3.19
C LYS A 213 -13.20 -1.88 -3.08
N TYR A 214 -13.99 -2.08 -2.03
CA TYR A 214 -15.36 -1.52 -1.94
C TYR A 214 -15.51 -0.37 -0.96
N LEU A 215 -14.64 -0.22 0.04
CA LEU A 215 -14.75 0.82 1.08
C LEU A 215 -13.79 2.00 0.86
N TRP A 216 -12.90 1.95 -0.15
CA TRP A 216 -11.89 2.99 -0.39
C TRP A 216 -12.46 4.40 -0.67
N CYS A 217 -13.67 4.50 -1.25
CA CYS A 217 -14.31 5.77 -1.59
C CYS A 217 -15.56 6.07 -0.74
N ILE A 218 -15.73 5.37 0.38
CA ILE A 218 -16.82 5.59 1.34
C ILE A 218 -16.25 6.43 2.51
N PRO A 219 -16.83 7.59 2.87
CA PRO A 219 -16.32 8.37 3.99
C PRO A 219 -16.58 7.67 5.34
N SER A 220 -15.55 7.58 6.19
CA SER A 220 -15.66 6.98 7.53
C SER A 220 -16.54 7.83 8.47
N ALA A 221 -16.43 9.15 8.36
CA ALA A 221 -17.27 10.12 9.04
C ALA A 221 -17.83 11.13 8.03
N THR A 222 -19.10 11.52 8.21
CA THR A 222 -19.77 12.54 7.37
C THR A 222 -20.01 13.84 8.11
N ASN A 223 -19.76 13.85 9.42
CA ASN A 223 -20.17 14.92 10.33
C ASN A 223 -18.96 15.71 10.88
N ASP A 224 -17.73 15.33 10.50
CA ASP A 224 -16.48 15.95 10.96
C ASP A 224 -16.08 17.20 10.14
N GLY A 225 -16.81 17.51 9.07
CA GLY A 225 -16.57 18.63 8.16
C GLY A 225 -15.45 18.42 7.14
N TYR A 226 -14.72 17.29 7.19
CA TYR A 226 -13.57 17.01 6.31
C TYR A 226 -13.80 15.81 5.40
N ASN A 227 -14.43 14.75 5.93
CA ASN A 227 -14.91 13.60 5.18
C ASN A 227 -13.88 13.02 4.18
N ASP A 228 -12.60 13.03 4.56
CA ASP A 228 -11.42 12.73 3.71
C ASP A 228 -10.78 11.37 4.00
N ILE A 229 -11.17 10.73 5.10
CA ILE A 229 -10.71 9.40 5.50
C ILE A 229 -11.69 8.36 4.95
N SER A 230 -11.18 7.41 4.19
CA SER A 230 -11.99 6.29 3.71
C SER A 230 -12.35 5.34 4.85
N LEU A 231 -13.52 4.72 4.75
CA LEU A 231 -14.00 3.70 5.67
C LEU A 231 -13.00 2.53 5.73
N PHE A 232 -12.37 2.18 4.60
CA PHE A 232 -11.31 1.18 4.56
C PHE A 232 -10.09 1.58 5.41
N ASN A 233 -9.52 2.77 5.19
CA ASN A 233 -8.32 3.18 5.91
C ASN A 233 -8.58 3.41 7.40
N HIS A 234 -9.78 3.89 7.75
CA HIS A 234 -10.24 3.95 9.14
C HIS A 234 -10.27 2.55 9.77
N SER A 235 -11.02 1.61 9.18
CA SER A 235 -11.10 0.22 9.65
C SER A 235 -9.73 -0.45 9.77
N TYR A 236 -8.85 -0.26 8.78
CA TYR A 236 -7.53 -0.88 8.77
C TYR A 236 -6.63 -0.33 9.88
N THR A 237 -6.61 1.00 10.07
CA THR A 237 -5.81 1.62 11.14
C THR A 237 -6.37 1.32 12.53
N THR A 238 -7.70 1.23 12.68
CA THR A 238 -8.35 0.71 13.90
C THR A 238 -7.91 -0.73 14.19
N ALA A 239 -7.89 -1.62 13.19
CA ALA A 239 -7.40 -2.99 13.36
C ALA A 239 -5.91 -3.07 13.74
N SER A 240 -5.08 -2.23 13.13
CA SER A 240 -3.64 -2.13 13.44
C SER A 240 -3.39 -1.76 14.90
N ILE A 241 -4.11 -0.76 15.41
CA ILE A 241 -4.01 -0.31 16.80
C ILE A 241 -4.60 -1.37 17.74
N ALA A 242 -5.75 -1.97 17.38
CA ALA A 242 -6.44 -2.95 18.22
C ALA A 242 -5.63 -4.22 18.42
N THR A 243 -5.04 -4.77 17.37
CA THR A 243 -4.19 -5.98 17.44
C THR A 243 -2.90 -5.71 18.21
N THR A 244 -2.30 -4.52 18.04
CA THR A 244 -1.12 -4.08 18.79
C THR A 244 -1.44 -3.93 20.29
N LEU A 245 -2.53 -3.24 20.62
CA LEU A 245 -2.97 -3.02 22.00
C LEU A 245 -3.37 -4.34 22.66
N TYR A 246 -4.06 -5.23 21.93
CA TYR A 246 -4.35 -6.59 22.40
C TYR A 246 -3.06 -7.33 22.77
N LYS A 247 -2.05 -7.34 21.90
CA LYS A 247 -0.78 -8.04 22.16
C LYS A 247 -0.03 -7.46 23.36
N TYR A 248 -0.03 -6.14 23.50
CA TYR A 248 0.55 -5.46 24.65
C TYR A 248 -0.16 -5.86 25.95
N LEU A 249 -1.50 -5.79 25.98
CA LEU A 249 -2.28 -6.14 27.17
C LEU A 249 -2.24 -7.64 27.52
N GLU A 250 -2.19 -8.51 26.52
CA GLU A 250 -1.99 -9.96 26.70
C GLU A 250 -0.71 -10.23 27.51
N PHE A 251 0.37 -9.50 27.19
CA PHE A 251 1.64 -9.59 27.92
C PHE A 251 1.60 -8.91 29.30
N GLU A 252 1.19 -7.64 29.37
CA GLU A 252 1.19 -6.84 30.62
C GLU A 252 0.27 -7.43 31.70
N LEU A 253 -0.87 -7.99 31.29
CA LEU A 253 -1.81 -8.64 32.20
C LEU A 253 -1.48 -10.12 32.44
N ASN A 254 -0.43 -10.64 31.79
CA ASN A 254 -0.01 -12.04 31.87
C ASN A 254 -1.17 -13.01 31.56
N ILE A 255 -1.91 -12.73 30.50
CA ILE A 255 -3.05 -13.53 30.06
C ILE A 255 -2.55 -14.87 29.51
N LYS A 256 -3.08 -15.97 30.05
CA LYS A 256 -2.74 -17.35 29.66
C LYS A 256 -3.91 -18.07 29.01
N ASN A 257 -5.14 -17.69 29.33
CA ASN A 257 -6.36 -18.30 28.82
C ASN A 257 -7.50 -17.29 28.71
N HIS A 258 -8.67 -17.73 28.24
CA HIS A 258 -9.83 -16.88 28.05
C HIS A 258 -10.43 -16.36 29.38
N ASP A 259 -10.37 -17.14 30.46
CA ASP A 259 -10.94 -16.74 31.76
C ASP A 259 -10.17 -15.55 32.36
N ASP A 260 -8.86 -15.46 32.11
CA ASP A 260 -8.06 -14.31 32.54
C ASP A 260 -8.57 -12.98 31.93
N TRP A 261 -9.13 -13.00 30.70
CA TRP A 261 -9.75 -11.81 30.10
C TRP A 261 -11.04 -11.40 30.82
N ILE A 262 -11.81 -12.38 31.31
CA ILE A 262 -13.04 -12.14 32.06
C ILE A 262 -12.70 -11.57 33.44
N ASP A 263 -11.68 -12.12 34.11
CA ASP A 263 -11.22 -11.67 35.42
C ASP A 263 -10.70 -10.23 35.40
N ASN A 264 -10.18 -9.77 34.25
CA ASN A 264 -9.69 -8.41 34.07
C ASN A 264 -10.72 -7.45 33.41
N ARG A 265 -12.00 -7.85 33.27
CA ARG A 265 -13.01 -7.07 32.53
C ARG A 265 -13.22 -5.63 33.05
N ASP A 266 -13.11 -5.45 34.36
CA ASP A 266 -13.40 -4.18 35.07
C ASP A 266 -12.13 -3.37 35.35
N LYS A 267 -10.97 -3.84 34.88
CA LYS A 267 -9.69 -3.18 35.13
C LYS A 267 -9.59 -1.89 34.32
N GLU A 268 -9.45 -0.76 35.01
CA GLU A 268 -9.14 0.50 34.34
C GLU A 268 -7.81 0.38 33.60
N ILE A 269 -7.86 0.50 32.27
CA ILE A 269 -6.65 0.48 31.46
C ILE A 269 -5.97 1.84 31.58
N ASN A 270 -4.90 1.92 32.37
CA ASN A 270 -4.07 3.12 32.46
C ASN A 270 -3.09 3.17 31.28
N ILE A 271 -3.56 3.51 30.08
CA ILE A 271 -2.79 3.46 28.83
C ILE A 271 -1.80 4.65 28.69
N LYS A 272 -1.26 5.14 29.80
CA LYS A 272 -0.10 6.06 29.79
C LYS A 272 1.23 5.33 29.54
N ASP A 273 1.25 4.00 29.56
CA ASP A 273 2.46 3.17 29.64
C ASP A 273 3.19 2.90 28.31
N ASN A 274 2.94 3.71 27.28
CA ASN A 274 3.55 3.55 25.95
C ASN A 274 3.42 2.12 25.38
N PHE A 275 2.23 1.78 24.89
CA PHE A 275 1.88 0.42 24.46
C PHE A 275 2.55 -0.04 23.14
N ALA A 276 3.06 0.88 22.32
CA ALA A 276 3.54 0.55 20.98
C ALA A 276 4.83 1.28 20.57
N ARG A 277 5.40 0.86 19.45
CA ARG A 277 6.44 1.55 18.68
C ARG A 277 6.14 1.44 17.19
N PHE A 278 6.59 2.42 16.43
CA PHE A 278 6.64 2.32 14.98
C PHE A 278 7.99 1.71 14.57
N LEU A 279 7.94 0.72 13.69
CA LEU A 279 9.10 0.17 13.00
C LEU A 279 9.02 0.61 11.54
N GLN A 280 9.94 1.47 11.13
CA GLN A 280 10.08 1.87 9.73
C GLN A 280 11.19 1.07 9.06
N ILE A 281 10.88 0.52 7.90
CA ILE A 281 11.85 -0.08 6.99
C ILE A 281 12.11 0.95 5.88
N ASP A 282 13.37 1.25 5.64
CA ASP A 282 13.81 2.16 4.57
C ASP A 282 14.99 1.54 3.82
N VAL A 283 14.85 1.43 2.50
CA VAL A 283 15.89 0.85 1.65
C VAL A 283 16.81 1.93 1.13
N SER A 284 18.09 1.81 1.49
CA SER A 284 19.15 2.65 0.95
C SER A 284 19.82 2.00 -0.25
N GLY A 285 20.11 2.80 -1.28
CA GLY A 285 20.90 2.36 -2.44
C GLY A 285 20.10 1.86 -3.64
N ILE A 286 18.76 1.97 -3.61
CA ILE A 286 17.83 1.50 -4.66
C ILE A 286 18.31 1.93 -6.06
N GLN A 287 18.52 3.23 -6.26
CA GLN A 287 18.90 3.79 -7.56
C GLN A 287 20.23 3.22 -8.07
N LYS A 288 21.25 3.16 -7.20
CA LYS A 288 22.55 2.58 -7.57
C LYS A 288 22.40 1.11 -7.91
N TYR A 289 21.69 0.34 -7.08
CA TYR A 289 21.47 -1.08 -7.29
C TYR A 289 20.73 -1.39 -8.59
N ILE A 290 19.63 -0.68 -8.89
CA ILE A 290 18.84 -0.96 -10.08
C ILE A 290 19.64 -0.64 -11.34
N PHE A 291 20.29 0.51 -11.42
CA PHE A 291 20.88 1.02 -12.66
C PHE A 291 22.34 0.64 -12.91
N ASP A 292 23.07 0.13 -11.90
CA ASP A 292 24.47 -0.32 -12.06
C ASP A 292 24.54 -1.71 -12.70
N ILE A 293 24.20 -1.77 -14.00
CA ILE A 293 24.34 -2.95 -14.85
C ILE A 293 25.08 -2.62 -16.15
N LYS A 294 25.82 -3.59 -16.68
CA LYS A 294 26.40 -3.49 -18.02
C LYS A 294 25.35 -3.75 -19.11
N SER A 295 25.58 -3.17 -20.28
CA SER A 295 24.69 -3.28 -21.44
C SER A 295 24.86 -4.62 -22.16
N HIS A 296 23.76 -5.33 -22.35
CA HIS A 296 23.67 -6.61 -23.05
C HIS A 296 22.21 -6.94 -23.41
N LYS A 297 21.98 -8.01 -24.18
CA LYS A 297 20.65 -8.41 -24.68
C LYS A 297 19.56 -8.57 -23.59
N SER A 298 19.96 -8.93 -22.37
CA SER A 298 19.05 -9.16 -21.24
C SER A 298 18.92 -7.99 -20.26
N SER A 299 19.49 -6.81 -20.58
CA SER A 299 19.54 -5.66 -19.65
C SER A 299 18.16 -5.23 -19.15
N SER A 300 17.18 -5.11 -20.04
CA SER A 300 15.82 -4.70 -19.66
C SER A 300 15.18 -5.67 -18.65
N LYS A 301 15.35 -6.98 -18.87
CA LYS A 301 14.84 -8.03 -17.97
C LYS A 301 15.47 -7.94 -16.59
N ILE A 302 16.79 -7.75 -16.51
CA ILE A 302 17.51 -7.63 -15.23
C ILE A 302 17.17 -6.33 -14.51
N LEU A 303 17.03 -5.19 -15.20
CA LEU A 303 16.60 -3.92 -14.59
C LEU A 303 15.25 -4.08 -13.88
N ARG A 304 14.24 -4.61 -14.61
CA ARG A 304 12.92 -4.89 -14.04
C ARG A 304 13.00 -5.87 -12.87
N ALA A 305 13.83 -6.91 -12.99
CA ALA A 305 14.01 -7.89 -11.93
C ALA A 305 14.61 -7.29 -10.67
N ARG A 306 15.60 -6.40 -10.78
CA ARG A 306 16.18 -5.69 -9.63
C ARG A 306 15.16 -4.77 -8.95
N SER A 307 14.37 -4.02 -9.73
CA SER A 307 13.24 -3.23 -9.21
C SER A 307 12.23 -4.12 -8.45
N LEU A 308 11.88 -5.26 -9.03
CA LEU A 308 10.95 -6.21 -8.42
C LEU A 308 11.55 -6.82 -7.15
N GLU A 309 12.83 -7.15 -7.16
CA GLU A 309 13.52 -7.73 -6.00
C GLU A 309 13.48 -6.79 -4.79
N ILE A 310 13.64 -5.47 -4.96
CA ILE A 310 13.46 -4.51 -3.86
C ILE A 310 12.07 -4.63 -3.23
N ASN A 311 11.02 -4.66 -4.05
CA ASN A 311 9.64 -4.79 -3.56
C ASN A 311 9.40 -6.15 -2.88
N LEU A 312 9.87 -7.24 -3.50
CA LEU A 312 9.73 -8.59 -2.95
C LEU A 312 10.46 -8.77 -1.63
N LEU A 313 11.68 -8.23 -1.51
CA LEU A 313 12.46 -8.26 -0.27
C LEU A 313 11.80 -7.42 0.82
N THR A 314 11.29 -6.23 0.50
CA THR A 314 10.55 -5.38 1.46
C THR A 314 9.34 -6.13 2.01
N LYS A 315 8.51 -6.72 1.15
CA LYS A 315 7.39 -7.59 1.55
C LYS A 315 7.86 -8.74 2.43
N SER A 316 8.89 -9.44 1.99
CA SER A 316 9.46 -10.61 2.70
C SER A 316 9.91 -10.27 4.11
N ILE A 317 10.62 -9.16 4.28
CA ILE A 317 11.10 -8.69 5.58
C ILE A 317 9.93 -8.32 6.48
N CYS A 318 8.89 -7.66 5.95
CA CYS A 318 7.66 -7.40 6.71
C CYS A 318 7.03 -8.69 7.23
N TRP A 319 6.90 -9.72 6.37
CA TRP A 319 6.33 -11.02 6.76
C TRP A 319 7.19 -11.78 7.76
N ASP A 320 8.51 -11.76 7.59
CA ASP A 320 9.44 -12.33 8.56
C ASP A 320 9.26 -11.68 9.93
N ILE A 321 9.15 -10.35 9.99
CA ILE A 321 8.94 -9.59 11.22
C ILE A 321 7.59 -9.95 11.85
N ILE A 322 6.50 -9.90 11.08
CA ILE A 322 5.14 -10.21 11.58
C ILE A 322 5.09 -11.60 12.20
N ASN A 323 5.68 -12.59 11.52
CA ASN A 323 5.71 -13.97 11.99
C ASN A 323 6.64 -14.15 13.20
N LYS A 324 7.85 -13.57 13.20
CA LYS A 324 8.79 -13.65 14.33
C LYS A 324 8.21 -12.99 15.59
N LEU A 325 7.54 -11.85 15.45
CA LEU A 325 6.93 -11.13 16.57
C LEU A 325 5.54 -11.65 16.95
N ASN A 326 4.97 -12.57 16.17
CA ASN A 326 3.61 -13.10 16.33
C ASN A 326 2.56 -11.98 16.46
N ILE A 327 2.65 -11.00 15.57
CA ILE A 327 1.69 -9.89 15.43
C ILE A 327 0.80 -10.12 14.22
N ASP A 328 -0.19 -9.25 14.05
CA ASP A 328 -1.15 -9.36 12.96
C ASP A 328 -0.67 -8.67 11.67
N GLN A 329 -1.19 -9.05 10.50
CA GLN A 329 -0.80 -8.40 9.24
C GLN A 329 -1.31 -6.96 9.14
N THR A 330 -2.41 -6.62 9.83
CA THR A 330 -2.91 -5.24 9.92
C THR A 330 -1.93 -4.31 10.64
N SER A 331 -0.92 -4.83 11.35
CA SER A 331 0.20 -4.04 11.87
C SER A 331 1.00 -3.33 10.78
N VAL A 332 1.00 -3.80 9.52
CA VAL A 332 1.67 -3.12 8.40
C VAL A 332 0.79 -1.98 7.89
N LEU A 333 1.15 -0.74 8.27
CA LEU A 333 0.41 0.48 7.96
C LEU A 333 0.62 0.99 6.53
N PHE A 334 1.76 0.70 5.92
CA PHE A 334 1.94 0.80 4.47
C PHE A 334 3.22 0.05 4.10
N GLU A 335 3.31 -0.38 2.85
CA GLU A 335 4.50 -0.98 2.25
C GLU A 335 4.49 -0.71 0.75
N GLY A 336 5.58 -0.15 0.22
CA GLY A 336 5.75 0.19 -1.19
C GLY A 336 7.06 0.93 -1.45
N GLY A 337 7.62 0.79 -2.66
CA GLY A 337 8.80 1.55 -3.09
C GLY A 337 10.08 1.32 -2.28
N GLY A 338 10.18 0.22 -1.52
CA GLY A 338 11.31 0.01 -0.59
C GLY A 338 11.17 0.76 0.75
N LYS A 339 9.97 1.20 1.09
CA LYS A 339 9.61 1.73 2.41
C LYS A 339 8.48 0.91 3.00
N ALA A 340 8.48 0.70 4.31
CA ALA A 340 7.33 0.16 5.03
C ALA A 340 7.24 0.73 6.44
N LEU A 341 6.04 0.80 6.99
CA LEU A 341 5.80 1.22 8.37
C LEU A 341 4.93 0.19 9.07
N ILE A 342 5.41 -0.30 10.22
CA ILE A 342 4.76 -1.35 11.00
C ILE A 342 4.53 -0.84 12.41
N LEU A 343 3.32 -0.98 12.94
CA LEU A 343 3.01 -0.72 14.34
C LEU A 343 3.23 -2.01 15.15
N ILE A 344 4.17 -1.99 16.08
CA ILE A 344 4.53 -3.15 16.90
C ILE A 344 4.25 -2.90 18.39
N PRO A 345 3.92 -3.92 19.18
CA PRO A 345 3.74 -3.77 20.62
C PRO A 345 5.09 -3.47 21.30
N ASN A 346 5.08 -2.53 22.25
CA ASN A 346 6.27 -2.14 23.00
C ASN A 346 6.53 -3.14 24.14
N ILE A 347 7.01 -4.33 23.78
CA ILE A 347 7.35 -5.41 24.71
C ILE A 347 8.85 -5.68 24.62
N GLU A 348 9.54 -5.62 25.76
CA GLU A 348 11.01 -5.73 25.84
C GLU A 348 11.56 -7.03 25.21
N SER A 349 10.87 -8.16 25.40
CA SER A 349 11.27 -9.45 24.80
C SER A 349 11.16 -9.44 23.28
N LEU A 350 10.12 -8.81 22.71
CA LEU A 350 9.92 -8.70 21.27
C LEU A 350 10.90 -7.71 20.64
N ILE A 351 11.24 -6.62 21.33
CA ILE A 351 12.26 -5.67 20.88
C ILE A 351 13.64 -6.35 20.80
N LYS A 352 14.00 -7.17 21.78
CA LYS A 352 15.24 -7.96 21.74
C LYS A 352 15.26 -8.95 20.56
N LEU A 353 14.15 -9.61 20.29
CA LEU A 353 14.02 -10.51 19.15
C LEU A 353 14.18 -9.76 17.81
N LEU A 354 13.64 -8.55 17.71
CA LEU A 354 13.82 -7.70 16.54
C LEU A 354 15.28 -7.26 16.36
N GLU A 355 15.99 -6.88 17.42
CA GLU A 355 17.43 -6.54 17.31
C GLU A 355 18.28 -7.73 16.88
N GLN A 356 17.95 -8.95 17.31
CA GLN A 356 18.59 -10.17 16.80
C GLN A 356 18.32 -10.35 15.30
N TYR A 357 17.07 -10.19 14.88
CA TYR A 357 16.70 -10.25 13.47
C TYR A 357 17.40 -9.18 12.62
N ARG A 358 17.56 -7.95 13.13
CA ARG A 358 18.31 -6.89 12.45
C ARG A 358 19.74 -7.32 12.14
N TYR A 359 20.41 -7.98 13.09
CA TYR A 359 21.77 -8.49 12.88
C TYR A 359 21.81 -9.60 11.81
N GLU A 360 20.90 -10.58 11.89
CA GLU A 360 20.76 -11.64 10.89
C GLU A 360 20.52 -11.05 9.49
N LEU A 361 19.64 -10.05 9.39
CA LEU A 361 19.31 -9.40 8.13
C LEU A 361 20.51 -8.64 7.55
N GLU A 362 21.20 -7.82 8.35
CA GLU A 362 22.39 -7.08 7.92
C GLU A 362 23.48 -8.02 7.41
N GLU A 363 23.74 -9.14 8.10
CA GLU A 363 24.71 -10.15 7.69
C GLU A 363 24.36 -10.76 6.33
N ASN A 364 23.11 -11.20 6.16
CA ASN A 364 22.64 -11.77 4.89
C ASN A 364 22.68 -10.76 3.74
N LEU A 365 22.33 -9.50 3.98
CA LEU A 365 22.39 -8.43 2.97
C LEU A 365 23.83 -8.14 2.56
N PHE A 366 24.74 -8.07 3.54
CA PHE A 366 26.16 -7.83 3.33
C PHE A 366 26.78 -8.93 2.47
N GLU A 367 26.47 -10.20 2.74
CA GLU A 367 26.96 -11.33 1.94
C GLU A 367 26.30 -11.44 0.57
N LYS A 368 24.97 -11.31 0.49
CA LYS A 368 24.21 -11.55 -0.75
C LYS A 368 24.32 -10.38 -1.71
N TYR A 369 24.36 -9.14 -1.26
CA TYR A 369 24.34 -7.93 -2.11
C TYR A 369 25.61 -7.08 -1.99
N LEU A 370 26.65 -7.56 -1.30
CA LEU A 370 27.95 -6.88 -1.23
C LEU A 370 27.85 -5.44 -0.67
N ALA A 371 26.87 -5.21 0.21
CA ALA A 371 26.52 -3.90 0.76
C ALA A 371 26.10 -2.84 -0.29
N GLU A 372 25.64 -3.25 -1.49
CA GLU A 372 25.08 -2.33 -2.50
C GLU A 372 23.69 -1.79 -2.12
N ILE A 373 22.92 -2.60 -1.38
CA ILE A 373 21.62 -2.25 -0.81
C ILE A 373 21.63 -2.53 0.68
N ASP A 374 20.96 -1.66 1.44
CA ASP A 374 20.80 -1.79 2.88
C ASP A 374 19.31 -1.63 3.24
N TYR A 375 18.82 -2.45 4.17
CA TYR A 375 17.48 -2.34 4.73
C TYR A 375 17.61 -1.82 6.15
N ILE A 376 17.27 -0.55 6.32
CA ILE A 376 17.40 0.14 7.59
C ILE A 376 16.09 -0.05 8.35
N LEU A 377 16.15 -0.83 9.43
CA LEU A 377 15.03 -1.10 10.32
C LEU A 377 15.13 -0.14 11.50
N THR A 378 14.30 0.90 11.56
CA THR A 378 14.34 1.90 12.63
C THR A 378 13.14 1.79 13.55
N LEU A 379 13.40 1.73 14.85
CA LEU A 379 12.38 1.82 15.88
C LEU A 379 12.20 3.27 16.33
N SER A 380 10.94 3.70 16.41
CA SER A 380 10.58 4.96 17.04
C SER A 380 10.77 4.90 18.55
N ASP A 381 10.75 6.07 19.19
CA ASP A 381 10.49 6.16 20.62
C ASP A 381 9.12 5.53 20.97
N PRO A 382 8.92 5.03 22.21
CA PRO A 382 7.62 4.49 22.63
C PRO A 382 6.46 5.47 22.45
N VAL A 383 5.30 4.93 22.06
CA VAL A 383 4.08 5.70 21.83
C VAL A 383 2.91 5.21 22.69
N ASN A 384 2.08 6.15 23.14
CA ASN A 384 0.85 5.92 23.89
C ASN A 384 -0.37 6.41 23.09
N LEU A 385 -1.60 6.21 23.61
CA LEU A 385 -2.82 6.61 22.90
C LEU A 385 -2.97 8.12 22.73
N ASP A 386 -2.45 8.94 23.67
CA ASP A 386 -2.53 10.39 23.55
C ASP A 386 -1.67 10.91 22.38
N ASP A 387 -0.63 10.19 21.99
CA ASP A 387 0.17 10.53 20.82
C ASP A 387 -0.60 10.39 19.49
N PHE A 388 -1.70 9.62 19.46
CA PHE A 388 -2.54 9.46 18.27
C PHE A 388 -3.54 10.60 18.05
N LYS A 389 -3.71 11.48 19.05
CA LYS A 389 -4.58 12.66 18.93
C LYS A 389 -4.04 13.61 17.86
N LEU A 390 -4.94 14.30 17.15
CA LEU A 390 -4.59 15.23 16.07
C LEU A 390 -3.54 16.28 16.48
N GLU A 391 -3.60 16.78 17.71
CA GLU A 391 -2.67 17.77 18.27
C GLU A 391 -1.25 17.24 18.48
N ASN A 392 -1.09 15.93 18.68
CA ASN A 392 0.18 15.27 19.03
C ASN A 392 0.78 14.45 17.88
N TYR A 393 -0.04 13.97 16.95
CA TYR A 393 0.38 12.98 15.95
C TYR A 393 1.49 13.49 15.01
N GLU A 394 1.43 14.76 14.60
CA GLU A 394 2.53 15.41 13.86
C GLU A 394 3.86 15.31 14.62
N MET A 395 3.83 15.58 15.94
CA MET A 395 5.02 15.54 16.77
C MET A 395 5.53 14.12 16.94
N LEU A 396 4.64 13.12 17.04
CA LEU A 396 4.99 11.71 17.02
C LEU A 396 5.76 11.37 15.73
N ILE A 397 5.25 11.73 14.56
CA ILE A 397 5.90 11.38 13.28
C ILE A 397 7.24 12.08 13.14
N LYS A 398 7.32 13.36 13.50
CA LYS A 398 8.55 14.14 13.37
C LYS A 398 9.60 13.75 14.41
N LYS A 399 9.27 13.79 15.70
CA LYS A 399 10.23 13.65 16.80
C LYS A 399 10.49 12.20 17.18
N LYS A 400 9.45 11.37 17.25
CA LYS A 400 9.62 9.99 17.72
C LYS A 400 10.10 9.06 16.61
N LEU A 401 9.76 9.34 15.35
CA LEU A 401 10.08 8.47 14.20
C LEU A 401 11.13 9.07 13.25
N SER A 402 10.84 10.20 12.60
CA SER A 402 11.66 10.71 11.48
C SER A 402 13.11 11.01 11.90
N GLU A 403 13.31 11.67 13.05
CA GLU A 403 14.67 11.94 13.57
C GLU A 403 15.48 10.66 13.82
N LYS A 404 14.83 9.57 14.26
CA LYS A 404 15.48 8.26 14.44
C LYS A 404 15.87 7.63 13.12
N VAL A 405 15.03 7.77 12.10
CA VAL A 405 15.30 7.25 10.76
C VAL A 405 16.54 7.93 10.17
N ASP A 406 16.66 9.24 10.34
CA ASP A 406 17.82 10.00 9.87
C ASP A 406 19.11 9.59 10.62
N GLU A 407 19.03 9.38 11.93
CA GLU A 407 20.16 8.87 12.73
C GLU A 407 20.64 7.49 12.26
N ASP A 408 19.73 6.55 12.04
CA ASP A 408 20.06 5.19 11.60
C ASP A 408 20.56 5.16 10.15
N LYS A 409 20.04 6.03 9.27
CA LYS A 409 20.54 6.23 7.89
C LYS A 409 22.01 6.64 7.85
N MET A 410 22.53 7.30 8.88
CA MET A 410 23.95 7.67 8.95
C MET A 410 24.84 6.53 9.48
N ARG A 411 24.27 5.39 9.89
CA ARG A 411 24.96 4.29 10.59
C ARG A 411 24.80 2.93 9.88
N LYS A 412 24.69 2.94 8.55
CA LYS A 412 24.56 1.75 7.69
C LYS A 412 25.64 0.71 7.99
N PHE A 413 25.23 -0.57 8.11
CA PHE A 413 26.09 -1.71 8.42
C PHE A 413 27.02 -1.54 9.63
N GLN A 414 26.76 -0.60 10.55
CA GLN A 414 27.67 -0.33 11.66
C GLN A 414 27.88 -1.57 12.56
N ARG A 415 26.89 -2.44 12.67
CA ARG A 415 26.98 -3.67 13.50
C ARG A 415 27.95 -4.66 12.87
N ILE A 416 27.79 -4.93 11.57
CA ILE A 416 28.66 -5.84 10.82
C ILE A 416 30.08 -5.30 10.69
N LEU A 417 30.24 -4.00 10.42
CA LEU A 417 31.57 -3.39 10.25
C LEU A 417 32.39 -3.33 11.55
N LYS A 418 31.75 -3.42 12.72
CA LYS A 418 32.45 -3.51 14.01
C LYS A 418 33.05 -4.90 14.26
N THR A 419 32.42 -5.95 13.75
CA THR A 419 32.77 -7.35 14.06
C THR A 419 33.41 -8.09 12.89
N GLY A 420 33.18 -7.64 11.65
CA GLY A 420 33.53 -8.34 10.42
C GLY A 420 34.71 -7.77 9.64
N ASN A 421 35.06 -8.47 8.55
CA ASN A 421 36.04 -8.03 7.55
C ASN A 421 35.37 -7.18 6.45
N HIS A 422 36.19 -6.45 5.68
CA HIS A 422 35.72 -5.71 4.51
C HIS A 422 35.16 -6.66 3.41
N VAL A 423 33.94 -6.37 2.89
CA VAL A 423 33.26 -7.12 1.81
C VAL A 423 34.20 -7.53 0.68
N LEU A 424 35.07 -6.59 0.27
CA LEU A 424 35.97 -6.75 -0.86
C LEU A 424 36.94 -7.93 -0.68
N ASN A 425 37.43 -8.16 0.54
CA ASN A 425 38.40 -9.23 0.79
C ASN A 425 37.74 -10.61 0.67
N ASP A 426 36.52 -10.76 1.16
CA ASP A 426 35.83 -12.04 1.14
C ASP A 426 35.31 -12.37 -0.26
N GLN A 427 34.75 -11.38 -0.97
CA GLN A 427 34.30 -11.58 -2.35
C GLN A 427 35.47 -11.86 -3.30
N TYR A 428 36.60 -11.17 -3.15
CA TYR A 428 37.77 -11.42 -3.97
C TYR A 428 38.34 -12.83 -3.76
N LYS A 429 38.45 -13.28 -2.50
CA LYS A 429 38.87 -14.66 -2.18
C LYS A 429 37.91 -15.71 -2.75
N LYS A 430 36.59 -15.49 -2.61
CA LYS A 430 35.55 -16.36 -3.18
C LYS A 430 35.69 -16.46 -4.70
N ASN A 431 35.87 -15.32 -5.38
CA ASN A 431 36.06 -15.29 -6.84
C ASN A 431 37.32 -16.03 -7.27
N ILE A 432 38.47 -15.80 -6.61
CA ILE A 432 39.72 -16.52 -6.93
C ILE A 432 39.55 -18.03 -6.78
N LYS A 433 38.90 -18.47 -5.70
CA LYS A 433 38.65 -19.89 -5.45
C LYS A 433 37.82 -20.51 -6.58
N LEU A 434 36.71 -19.86 -6.95
CA LEU A 434 35.82 -20.34 -8.02
C LEU A 434 36.48 -20.37 -9.40
N LEU A 435 37.31 -19.36 -9.73
CA LEU A 435 38.06 -19.32 -10.99
C LEU A 435 39.09 -20.44 -11.08
N LYS A 436 39.71 -20.82 -9.96
CA LYS A 436 40.67 -21.93 -9.91
C LYS A 436 40.00 -23.31 -9.96
N GLU A 437 38.82 -23.45 -9.34
CA GLU A 437 38.14 -24.74 -9.20
C GLU A 437 37.31 -25.15 -10.42
N ASN A 438 36.68 -24.19 -11.13
CA ASN A 438 35.69 -24.53 -12.17
C ASN A 438 36.25 -24.52 -13.61
N GLU A 439 37.53 -24.23 -13.83
CA GLU A 439 38.09 -23.91 -15.17
C GLU A 439 37.36 -22.77 -15.92
N ILE A 440 36.46 -22.06 -15.23
CA ILE A 440 35.71 -20.93 -15.79
C ILE A 440 36.63 -19.70 -15.78
N SER A 441 36.73 -19.03 -16.93
CA SER A 441 37.66 -17.91 -17.14
C SER A 441 36.98 -16.54 -17.21
N ALA A 442 35.66 -16.46 -17.02
CA ALA A 442 34.90 -15.24 -17.27
C ALA A 442 34.25 -14.63 -16.01
N ILE A 443 34.30 -13.30 -15.95
CA ILE A 443 33.48 -12.49 -15.04
C ILE A 443 32.09 -12.31 -15.66
N CYS A 444 31.05 -12.25 -14.83
CA CYS A 444 29.66 -12.04 -15.25
C CYS A 444 29.52 -10.78 -16.12
N LYS A 445 28.97 -10.93 -17.33
CA LYS A 445 28.74 -9.85 -18.29
C LYS A 445 27.72 -8.81 -17.81
N SER A 446 26.90 -9.11 -16.81
CA SER A 446 25.88 -8.19 -16.28
C SER A 446 26.39 -7.32 -15.13
N CYS A 447 26.93 -7.94 -14.07
CA CYS A 447 27.33 -7.24 -12.85
C CYS A 447 28.82 -6.96 -12.72
N ASP A 448 29.67 -7.52 -13.58
CA ASP A 448 31.13 -7.31 -13.61
C ASP A 448 31.86 -7.62 -12.27
N THR A 449 31.18 -8.31 -11.35
CA THR A 449 31.64 -8.48 -9.95
C THR A 449 31.79 -9.94 -9.54
N ARG A 450 30.98 -10.85 -10.11
CA ARG A 450 30.95 -12.28 -9.75
C ARG A 450 31.40 -13.15 -10.91
N VAL A 451 31.92 -14.33 -10.60
CA VAL A 451 32.31 -15.34 -11.59
C VAL A 451 31.06 -15.85 -12.33
N ALA A 452 31.15 -15.98 -13.66
CA ALA A 452 30.07 -16.57 -14.46
C ALA A 452 29.94 -18.07 -14.18
N VAL A 453 28.74 -18.64 -14.35
CA VAL A 453 28.50 -20.10 -14.22
C VAL A 453 28.09 -20.75 -15.54
N ASN A 454 27.65 -19.96 -16.51
CA ASN A 454 27.18 -20.38 -17.84
C ASN A 454 27.86 -19.56 -18.96
N ASP A 455 29.15 -19.24 -18.77
CA ASP A 455 29.98 -18.38 -19.63
C ASP A 455 29.52 -16.91 -19.82
N GLU A 456 28.31 -16.55 -19.39
CA GLU A 456 27.78 -15.19 -19.51
C GLU A 456 27.38 -14.55 -18.17
N PHE A 457 26.70 -15.30 -17.30
CA PHE A 457 26.08 -14.79 -16.09
C PHE A 457 26.51 -15.55 -14.84
N CYS A 458 26.59 -14.84 -13.72
CA CYS A 458 26.65 -15.48 -12.40
C CYS A 458 25.26 -15.96 -11.99
N ASN A 459 25.19 -16.88 -11.01
CA ASN A 459 23.92 -17.42 -10.48
C ASN A 459 22.89 -16.32 -10.11
N VAL A 460 23.35 -15.20 -9.56
CA VAL A 460 22.47 -14.08 -9.17
C VAL A 460 21.84 -13.43 -10.40
N CYS A 461 22.65 -13.08 -11.40
CA CYS A 461 22.16 -12.42 -12.62
C CYS A 461 21.29 -13.35 -13.48
N ASP A 462 21.61 -14.65 -13.52
CA ASP A 462 20.78 -15.67 -14.18
C ASP A 462 19.40 -15.79 -13.53
N ASN A 463 19.34 -15.82 -12.19
CA ASN A 463 18.07 -15.84 -11.45
C ASN A 463 17.27 -14.54 -11.65
N LEU A 464 17.93 -13.38 -11.66
CA LEU A 464 17.29 -12.10 -11.96
C LEU A 464 16.71 -12.08 -13.39
N GLN A 465 17.41 -12.62 -14.38
CA GLN A 465 16.90 -12.71 -15.75
C GLN A 465 15.62 -13.57 -15.83
N LYS A 466 15.58 -14.71 -15.11
CA LYS A 466 14.39 -15.57 -15.01
C LYS A 466 13.24 -14.84 -14.32
N LEU A 467 13.51 -14.21 -13.17
CA LEU A 467 12.56 -13.41 -12.41
C LEU A 467 11.91 -12.31 -13.27
N GLY A 468 12.74 -11.51 -13.94
CA GLY A 468 12.28 -10.44 -14.82
C GLY A 468 11.47 -10.94 -16.02
N THR A 469 11.68 -12.19 -16.46
CA THR A 469 10.87 -12.80 -17.53
C THR A 469 9.51 -13.26 -17.02
N ASN A 470 9.45 -13.86 -15.83
CA ASN A 470 8.24 -14.49 -15.30
C ASN A 470 7.20 -13.48 -14.80
N ILE A 471 7.63 -12.35 -14.21
CA ILE A 471 6.73 -11.36 -13.60
C ILE A 471 5.67 -10.80 -14.55
N ILE A 472 6.01 -10.61 -15.83
CA ILE A 472 5.13 -9.97 -16.83
C ILE A 472 3.81 -10.73 -16.99
N ASN A 473 3.85 -12.06 -16.85
CA ASN A 473 2.68 -12.92 -17.02
C ASN A 473 2.15 -13.46 -15.69
N ALA A 474 2.67 -12.98 -14.55
CA ALA A 474 2.26 -13.45 -13.24
C ALA A 474 0.85 -12.96 -12.92
N LYS A 475 -0.02 -13.89 -12.51
CA LYS A 475 -1.36 -13.59 -12.00
C LYS A 475 -1.39 -13.54 -10.47
N SER A 476 -0.47 -14.27 -9.84
CA SER A 476 -0.34 -14.36 -8.39
C SER A 476 1.10 -14.49 -7.93
N LEU A 477 1.34 -14.08 -6.69
CA LEU A 477 2.59 -14.24 -5.96
C LEU A 477 2.30 -14.99 -4.66
N ILE A 478 3.06 -16.06 -4.40
CA ILE A 478 2.94 -16.81 -3.15
C ILE A 478 4.30 -16.84 -2.45
N PHE A 479 4.33 -16.39 -1.20
CA PHE A 479 5.50 -16.46 -0.33
C PHE A 479 5.43 -17.73 0.51
N TYR A 480 6.56 -18.43 0.62
CA TYR A 480 6.67 -19.70 1.31
C TYR A 480 7.85 -19.73 2.27
N ASN A 481 7.69 -20.51 3.34
CA ASN A 481 8.79 -20.95 4.16
C ASN A 481 9.47 -22.17 3.51
N LYS A 482 10.78 -22.07 3.27
CA LYS A 482 11.59 -23.12 2.64
C LYS A 482 11.71 -24.37 3.50
N ASN A 483 11.55 -24.23 4.82
CA ASN A 483 11.58 -25.37 5.74
C ASN A 483 10.43 -26.34 5.41
N GLY A 484 10.76 -27.56 4.96
CA GLY A 484 9.78 -28.57 4.56
C GLY A 484 9.52 -28.68 3.06
N MET A 485 10.26 -27.95 2.22
CA MET A 485 10.18 -28.04 0.75
C MET A 485 11.22 -28.99 0.13
N GLU A 486 11.46 -30.16 0.74
CA GLU A 486 12.33 -31.18 0.16
C GLU A 486 11.67 -31.82 -1.08
N GLY A 487 12.37 -31.83 -2.22
CA GLY A 487 11.95 -32.54 -3.43
C GLY A 487 11.14 -31.72 -4.45
N ILE A 488 10.84 -30.44 -4.19
CA ILE A 488 10.15 -29.59 -5.16
C ILE A 488 11.16 -28.91 -6.10
N THR A 489 11.28 -29.44 -7.31
CA THR A 489 12.02 -28.84 -8.42
C THR A 489 11.06 -28.11 -9.36
N ALA A 490 10.57 -26.92 -8.97
CA ALA A 490 9.89 -26.06 -9.93
C ALA A 490 10.79 -24.90 -10.36
N ALA A 491 10.84 -24.66 -11.68
CA ALA A 491 11.54 -23.54 -12.31
C ALA A 491 10.95 -22.15 -11.94
N SER A 492 9.98 -22.10 -11.03
CA SER A 492 9.16 -20.94 -10.67
C SER A 492 9.52 -20.30 -9.32
N PHE A 493 10.42 -20.91 -8.53
CA PHE A 493 10.79 -20.39 -7.21
C PHE A 493 11.99 -19.45 -7.28
N PHE A 494 11.87 -18.27 -6.68
CA PHE A 494 12.95 -17.31 -6.54
C PHE A 494 13.40 -17.19 -5.08
N PRO A 495 14.65 -17.56 -4.75
CA PRO A 495 15.16 -17.48 -3.38
C PRO A 495 15.38 -16.03 -2.95
N LEU A 496 14.77 -15.67 -1.82
CA LEU A 496 14.88 -14.34 -1.23
C LEU A 496 15.98 -14.35 -0.16
N LEU A 497 15.76 -13.73 1.00
CA LEU A 497 16.66 -13.80 2.16
C LEU A 497 16.23 -14.94 3.08
N ASN A 498 17.15 -15.45 3.91
CA ASN A 498 16.89 -16.53 4.86
C ASN A 498 16.27 -17.78 4.20
N ASN A 499 15.21 -18.31 4.80
CA ASN A 499 14.44 -19.46 4.35
C ASN A 499 13.19 -19.03 3.55
N LEU A 500 13.22 -17.86 2.91
CA LEU A 500 12.08 -17.37 2.14
C LEU A 500 12.22 -17.64 0.64
N ILE A 501 11.13 -18.07 0.04
CA ILE A 501 11.02 -18.27 -1.41
C ILE A 501 9.70 -17.69 -1.89
N VAL A 502 9.73 -17.10 -3.08
CA VAL A 502 8.52 -16.64 -3.76
C VAL A 502 8.30 -17.44 -5.03
N SER A 503 7.05 -17.82 -5.28
CA SER A 503 6.61 -18.44 -6.53
C SER A 503 5.71 -17.50 -7.32
N PHE A 504 5.86 -17.55 -8.64
CA PHE A 504 4.99 -16.88 -9.61
C PHE A 504 4.09 -17.94 -10.22
N ASP A 505 2.90 -18.10 -9.68
CA ASP A 505 1.97 -19.12 -10.15
C ASP A 505 1.05 -18.59 -11.26
N LYS A 506 0.68 -19.49 -12.17
CA LYS A 506 -0.44 -19.32 -13.11
C LYS A 506 -1.74 -19.90 -12.53
N ASN A 507 -1.68 -20.81 -11.55
CA ASN A 507 -2.82 -21.47 -10.89
C ASN A 507 -2.67 -21.48 -9.35
N PRO A 508 -3.39 -20.62 -8.60
CA PRO A 508 -3.18 -20.37 -7.17
C PRO A 508 -3.55 -21.52 -6.20
N ASN A 509 -3.94 -22.70 -6.72
CA ASN A 509 -4.52 -23.78 -5.91
C ASN A 509 -3.53 -24.89 -5.52
N GLU A 510 -2.30 -24.90 -6.05
CA GLU A 510 -1.25 -25.84 -5.63
C GLU A 510 -0.42 -25.23 -4.50
N LYS A 511 -0.93 -25.31 -3.26
CA LYS A 511 -0.16 -24.92 -2.07
C LYS A 511 0.96 -25.94 -1.85
N ILE A 512 2.20 -25.50 -1.99
CA ILE A 512 3.37 -26.33 -1.74
C ILE A 512 4.02 -25.80 -0.45
N GLY A 513 3.96 -26.55 0.65
CA GLY A 513 4.55 -26.11 1.93
C GLY A 513 3.77 -25.02 2.66
N GLU A 514 4.44 -24.37 3.61
CA GLU A 514 3.83 -23.40 4.54
C GLU A 514 3.72 -22.00 3.90
N VAL A 515 2.51 -21.62 3.47
CA VAL A 515 2.23 -20.34 2.78
C VAL A 515 2.35 -19.18 3.77
N LEU A 516 3.36 -18.32 3.62
CA LEU A 516 3.56 -17.11 4.43
C LEU A 516 2.69 -15.94 4.00
N GLN A 517 2.42 -15.81 2.70
CA GLN A 517 1.52 -14.79 2.19
C GLN A 517 1.07 -15.11 0.76
N PHE A 518 -0.14 -14.69 0.41
CA PHE A 518 -0.69 -14.83 -0.92
C PHE A 518 -1.18 -13.50 -1.51
N TYR A 519 -0.73 -13.18 -2.73
CA TYR A 519 -1.20 -12.04 -3.51
C TYR A 519 -1.75 -12.52 -4.85
N SER A 520 -2.86 -11.93 -5.29
CA SER A 520 -3.46 -12.22 -6.59
C SER A 520 -4.04 -10.98 -7.26
N LYS A 521 -4.05 -10.96 -8.60
CA LYS A 521 -4.77 -9.94 -9.37
C LYS A 521 -6.29 -10.08 -9.17
N GLU A 522 -6.78 -11.31 -8.98
CA GLU A 522 -8.20 -11.65 -8.79
C GLU A 522 -8.36 -12.83 -7.82
N GLY A 523 -9.47 -12.92 -7.09
CA GLY A 523 -9.77 -14.07 -6.21
C GLY A 523 -9.19 -13.97 -4.80
N ASN A 524 -8.51 -15.01 -4.30
CA ASN A 524 -8.10 -15.04 -2.88
C ASN A 524 -6.81 -14.23 -2.62
N GLY A 525 -6.54 -13.94 -1.35
CA GLY A 525 -5.33 -13.25 -0.89
C GLY A 525 -5.39 -11.73 -0.99
N LEU A 526 -4.24 -11.09 -0.73
CA LEU A 526 -4.05 -9.66 -0.87
C LEU A 526 -4.02 -9.25 -2.35
N ARG A 527 -4.25 -7.96 -2.62
CA ARG A 527 -4.17 -7.40 -3.96
C ARG A 527 -2.74 -7.46 -4.50
N PHE A 528 -2.54 -8.10 -5.65
CA PHE A 528 -1.25 -8.07 -6.36
C PHE A 528 -1.21 -6.89 -7.34
N ILE A 529 -0.38 -5.90 -7.01
CA ILE A 529 -0.09 -4.74 -7.86
C ILE A 529 1.25 -4.97 -8.57
N SER A 530 1.25 -4.85 -9.90
CA SER A 530 2.46 -4.96 -10.72
C SER A 530 2.69 -3.63 -11.46
N PRO A 531 3.63 -2.79 -11.00
CA PRO A 531 3.88 -1.46 -11.57
C PRO A 531 4.66 -1.49 -12.88
N TYR A 532 4.69 -2.64 -13.57
CA TYR A 532 5.52 -2.87 -14.75
C TYR A 532 4.68 -2.87 -16.01
N HIS A 533 4.94 -1.89 -16.87
CA HIS A 533 4.53 -1.92 -18.26
C HIS A 533 5.68 -2.33 -19.18
N VAL A 534 5.42 -3.22 -20.13
CA VAL A 534 6.39 -3.62 -21.15
C VAL A 534 5.80 -3.45 -22.54
N PRO A 535 6.46 -2.69 -23.43
CA PRO A 535 5.93 -2.44 -24.76
C PRO A 535 6.04 -3.70 -25.61
N ARG A 536 5.01 -3.95 -26.41
CA ARG A 536 4.90 -5.14 -27.26
C ARG A 536 4.68 -4.74 -28.70
N ASP A 537 5.18 -5.58 -29.62
CA ASP A 537 4.82 -5.45 -31.02
C ASP A 537 3.34 -5.80 -31.21
N TRP A 538 2.59 -4.90 -31.84
CA TRP A 538 1.14 -5.06 -32.01
C TRP A 538 0.75 -6.24 -32.92
N LYS A 539 1.65 -6.70 -33.81
CA LYS A 539 1.39 -7.83 -34.70
C LYS A 539 1.78 -9.16 -34.06
N THR A 540 2.98 -9.22 -33.47
CA THR A 540 3.54 -10.48 -32.96
C THR A 540 3.28 -10.70 -31.47
N ASN A 541 2.88 -9.65 -30.74
CA ASN A 541 2.74 -9.62 -29.28
C ASN A 541 4.07 -9.89 -28.52
N GLU A 542 5.21 -9.83 -29.23
CA GLU A 542 6.54 -10.00 -28.66
C GLU A 542 6.98 -8.74 -27.91
N ILE A 543 7.73 -8.92 -26.83
CA ILE A 543 8.25 -7.80 -26.02
C ILE A 543 9.36 -7.11 -26.79
N LEU A 544 9.26 -5.79 -26.92
CA LEU A 544 10.23 -4.96 -27.61
C LEU A 544 11.49 -4.74 -26.77
N THR A 545 12.65 -4.78 -27.41
CA THR A 545 13.92 -4.40 -26.79
C THR A 545 14.10 -2.88 -26.78
N PHE A 546 15.08 -2.38 -26.02
CA PHE A 546 15.44 -0.95 -26.08
C PHE A 546 15.88 -0.50 -27.48
N GLU A 547 16.46 -1.40 -28.26
CA GLU A 547 16.81 -1.11 -29.66
C GLU A 547 15.56 -0.96 -30.53
N ASP A 548 14.57 -1.83 -30.34
CA ASP A 548 13.30 -1.78 -31.09
C ASP A 548 12.49 -0.54 -30.74
N ILE A 549 12.43 -0.17 -29.46
CA ILE A 549 11.83 1.08 -28.99
C ILE A 549 12.55 2.28 -29.62
N GLY A 550 13.90 2.26 -29.65
CA GLY A 550 14.69 3.32 -30.27
C GLY A 550 14.42 3.47 -31.78
N LYS A 551 14.15 2.37 -32.50
CA LYS A 551 13.78 2.39 -33.93
C LYS A 551 12.40 2.99 -34.21
N LYS A 552 11.53 3.08 -33.20
CA LYS A 552 10.21 3.73 -33.30
C LYS A 552 10.30 5.26 -33.15
N SER A 553 11.45 5.79 -32.74
CA SER A 553 11.67 7.23 -32.60
C SER A 553 11.67 7.95 -33.96
N PRO A 554 11.08 9.15 -34.07
CA PRO A 554 11.25 9.99 -35.24
C PRO A 554 12.69 10.50 -35.31
N GLY A 555 13.26 10.48 -36.52
CA GLY A 555 14.62 10.94 -36.77
C GLY A 555 15.68 9.97 -36.24
N ALA A 556 16.41 10.39 -35.21
CA ALA A 556 17.50 9.57 -34.67
C ALA A 556 16.97 8.40 -33.82
N ASN A 557 17.52 7.21 -34.03
CA ASN A 557 17.20 6.00 -33.26
C ASN A 557 17.72 6.11 -31.82
N LYS A 558 17.02 6.89 -31.00
CA LYS A 558 17.37 7.21 -29.62
C LYS A 558 16.21 6.91 -28.69
N ILE A 559 16.53 6.40 -27.51
CA ILE A 559 15.60 6.31 -26.38
C ILE A 559 15.85 7.49 -25.45
N ALA A 560 14.83 7.90 -24.70
CA ALA A 560 14.97 8.77 -23.55
C ALA A 560 14.59 8.02 -22.27
N MET A 561 15.23 8.42 -21.18
CA MET A 561 14.97 7.91 -19.85
C MET A 561 14.50 9.09 -19.01
N ILE A 562 13.33 8.94 -18.38
CA ILE A 562 12.75 9.95 -17.50
C ILE A 562 12.71 9.37 -16.11
N LYS A 563 13.22 10.16 -15.17
CA LYS A 563 13.07 9.93 -13.74
C LYS A 563 12.26 11.09 -13.20
N GLY A 564 11.35 10.79 -12.28
CA GLY A 564 10.64 11.81 -11.54
C GLY A 564 10.45 11.42 -10.09
N ASP A 565 10.30 12.43 -9.24
CA ASP A 565 10.15 12.32 -7.79
C ASP A 565 9.14 13.37 -7.30
N VAL A 566 8.28 13.00 -6.34
CA VAL A 566 7.30 13.93 -5.77
C VAL A 566 8.00 15.01 -4.94
N ASN A 567 7.72 16.26 -5.25
CA ASN A 567 8.32 17.41 -4.58
C ASN A 567 7.83 17.52 -3.13
N ASP A 568 8.74 17.93 -2.23
CA ASP A 568 8.45 18.30 -0.84
C ASP A 568 7.71 17.23 -0.01
N LEU A 569 7.82 15.94 -0.37
CA LEU A 569 7.05 14.87 0.24
C LEU A 569 7.17 14.82 1.77
N GLY A 570 8.39 14.98 2.29
CA GLY A 570 8.63 15.05 3.74
C GLY A 570 7.87 16.21 4.41
N ALA A 571 7.82 17.38 3.76
CA ALA A 571 7.05 18.51 4.26
C ALA A 571 5.54 18.24 4.20
N ILE A 572 5.05 17.59 3.14
CA ILE A 572 3.63 17.18 3.03
C ILE A 572 3.25 16.29 4.22
N PHE A 573 4.05 15.26 4.52
CA PHE A 573 3.77 14.34 5.62
C PHE A 573 3.95 14.95 7.01
N TRP A 574 4.75 16.01 7.15
CA TRP A 574 4.94 16.69 8.44
C TRP A 574 3.91 17.79 8.69
N PHE A 575 3.63 18.65 7.72
CA PHE A 575 2.88 19.89 7.95
C PHE A 575 1.78 20.15 6.92
N GLY A 576 1.61 19.27 5.94
CA GLY A 576 0.69 19.50 4.81
C GLY A 576 -0.78 19.45 5.23
N CYS A 577 -1.19 18.51 6.09
CA CYS A 577 -2.59 18.31 6.47
C CYS A 577 -3.06 19.32 7.53
N LYS A 578 -3.62 20.45 7.08
CA LYS A 578 -4.16 21.53 7.93
C LYS A 578 -5.62 21.85 7.61
N GLY A 579 -6.35 22.29 8.64
CA GLY A 579 -7.68 22.87 8.50
C GLY A 579 -7.64 24.19 7.71
N ARG A 580 -8.71 24.49 6.99
CA ARG A 580 -8.87 25.77 6.25
C ARG A 580 -9.39 26.91 7.12
N ASP A 581 -9.53 26.69 8.42
CA ASP A 581 -9.98 27.68 9.38
C ASP A 581 -8.86 28.65 9.78
N THR A 582 -9.23 29.78 10.39
CA THR A 582 -8.28 30.80 10.87
C THR A 582 -7.36 30.31 11.98
N GLU A 583 -7.59 29.11 12.51
CA GLU A 583 -6.86 28.53 13.64
C GLU A 583 -5.77 27.55 13.20
N ASN A 584 -5.64 27.26 11.88
CA ASN A 584 -4.65 26.32 11.36
C ASN A 584 -4.67 24.98 12.11
N LYS A 585 -5.87 24.44 12.33
CA LYS A 585 -6.01 23.21 13.10
C LYS A 585 -5.17 22.10 12.47
N LYS A 586 -4.33 21.46 13.26
CA LYS A 586 -3.56 20.27 12.83
C LYS A 586 -4.53 19.13 12.58
N LEU A 587 -4.46 18.54 11.39
CA LEU A 587 -5.38 17.47 11.00
C LEU A 587 -4.70 16.13 10.79
N LEU A 588 -3.37 16.05 10.79
CA LEU A 588 -2.69 14.78 10.54
C LEU A 588 -3.07 13.74 11.61
N SER A 589 -3.67 12.64 11.18
CA SER A 589 -3.92 11.43 11.97
C SER A 589 -3.25 10.24 11.31
N ILE A 590 -3.21 9.10 11.98
CA ILE A 590 -2.72 7.85 11.39
C ILE A 590 -3.50 7.43 10.15
N SER A 591 -4.82 7.60 10.14
CA SER A 591 -5.64 7.24 8.97
C SER A 591 -5.41 8.19 7.80
N ARG A 592 -5.15 9.49 8.04
CA ARG A 592 -4.77 10.44 6.98
C ARG A 592 -3.37 10.16 6.44
N TYR A 593 -2.42 9.88 7.33
CA TYR A 593 -1.06 9.48 6.94
C TYR A 593 -1.12 8.25 6.02
N ARG A 594 -1.82 7.18 6.43
CA ARG A 594 -2.02 5.99 5.60
C ARG A 594 -2.71 6.31 4.28
N THR A 595 -3.80 7.08 4.31
CA THR A 595 -4.56 7.43 3.09
C THR A 595 -3.68 8.17 2.09
N LEU A 596 -2.87 9.13 2.56
CA LEU A 596 -1.94 9.85 1.71
C LEU A 596 -0.88 8.91 1.10
N SER A 597 -0.23 8.08 1.92
CA SER A 597 0.76 7.10 1.44
C SER A 597 0.17 6.13 0.41
N GLN A 598 -1.03 5.61 0.66
CA GLN A 598 -1.69 4.66 -0.23
C GLN A 598 -2.08 5.31 -1.57
N MET A 599 -2.65 6.52 -1.55
CA MET A 599 -3.06 7.19 -2.78
C MET A 599 -1.86 7.57 -3.65
N LEU A 600 -0.74 8.01 -3.06
CA LEU A 600 0.49 8.27 -3.81
C LEU A 600 1.04 7.00 -4.44
N ASP A 601 1.11 5.89 -3.69
CA ASP A 601 1.58 4.61 -4.22
C ASP A 601 0.68 4.11 -5.36
N TYR A 602 -0.65 4.21 -5.23
CA TYR A 602 -1.59 3.86 -6.31
C TYR A 602 -1.37 4.67 -7.59
N PHE A 603 -0.96 5.94 -7.48
CA PHE A 603 -0.66 6.73 -8.66
C PHE A 603 0.50 6.12 -9.44
N PHE A 604 1.64 5.90 -8.78
CA PHE A 604 2.84 5.43 -9.47
C PHE A 604 2.80 3.95 -9.83
N THR A 605 2.04 3.13 -9.08
CA THR A 605 2.00 1.68 -9.32
C THR A 605 0.87 1.22 -10.24
N GLU A 606 -0.30 1.88 -10.22
CA GLU A 606 -1.46 1.44 -10.99
C GLU A 606 -1.92 2.48 -12.00
N LYS A 607 -2.10 3.73 -11.56
CA LYS A 607 -2.56 4.81 -12.43
C LYS A 607 -1.56 5.07 -13.55
N LEU A 608 -0.26 5.02 -13.27
CA LEU A 608 0.82 5.14 -14.25
C LEU A 608 0.66 4.13 -15.40
N VAL A 609 0.49 2.85 -15.07
CA VAL A 609 0.32 1.77 -16.06
C VAL A 609 -0.98 1.99 -16.85
N TYR A 610 -2.08 2.30 -16.15
CA TYR A 610 -3.35 2.62 -16.79
C TYR A 610 -3.24 3.79 -17.79
N ILE A 611 -2.52 4.86 -17.43
CA ILE A 611 -2.28 6.03 -18.29
C ILE A 611 -1.53 5.61 -19.55
N ILE A 612 -0.48 4.77 -19.43
CA ILE A 612 0.30 4.28 -20.58
C ILE A 612 -0.58 3.48 -21.53
N GLU A 613 -1.40 2.58 -21.00
CA GLU A 613 -2.25 1.67 -21.78
C GLU A 613 -3.45 2.37 -22.43
N ASN A 614 -3.92 3.51 -21.89
CA ASN A 614 -5.18 4.14 -22.32
C ASN A 614 -5.03 5.54 -22.94
N LEU A 615 -3.91 6.24 -22.73
CA LEU A 615 -3.68 7.53 -23.38
C LEU A 615 -3.18 7.37 -24.82
N LYS A 616 -3.75 8.19 -25.71
CA LYS A 616 -3.37 8.28 -27.13
C LYS A 616 -2.25 9.30 -27.31
N TYR A 617 -1.26 8.95 -28.15
CA TYR A 617 -0.20 9.84 -28.58
C TYR A 617 -0.79 10.92 -29.51
N SER A 618 -0.55 12.20 -29.21
CA SER A 618 -1.00 13.31 -30.04
C SER A 618 0.24 13.98 -30.62
N LYS A 619 0.51 13.77 -31.92
CA LYS A 619 1.69 14.25 -32.66
C LYS A 619 1.80 15.80 -32.80
N VAL A 620 1.28 16.57 -31.84
CA VAL A 620 0.94 17.99 -31.98
C VAL A 620 2.01 18.95 -31.42
N MET A 621 3.01 18.52 -30.64
CA MET A 621 3.85 19.51 -29.93
C MET A 621 5.23 19.85 -30.54
N LEU A 622 5.67 19.19 -31.62
CA LEU A 622 7.01 19.44 -32.20
C LEU A 622 7.03 20.21 -33.53
N ILE A 623 5.87 20.44 -34.16
CA ILE A 623 5.82 21.12 -35.48
C ILE A 623 5.56 22.63 -35.33
N ASP A 624 4.92 23.09 -34.25
CA ASP A 624 4.49 24.49 -34.13
C ASP A 624 5.59 25.51 -33.75
N LYS A 625 6.85 25.10 -33.59
CA LYS A 625 7.98 26.03 -33.38
C LYS A 625 8.90 26.22 -34.59
N GLN A 626 8.61 25.59 -35.73
CA GLN A 626 9.39 25.77 -36.98
C GLN A 626 8.61 26.32 -38.17
N VAL A 627 7.33 26.68 -38.03
CA VAL A 627 6.52 27.18 -39.17
C VAL A 627 6.25 28.71 -39.14
N GLU A 628 6.78 29.46 -38.17
CA GLU A 628 6.79 30.95 -38.27
C GLU A 628 7.91 31.52 -39.15
N ALA A 629 8.58 30.70 -39.95
CA ALA A 629 9.51 31.16 -40.97
C ALA A 629 9.41 30.30 -42.23
N GLU A 630 8.45 30.60 -43.10
CA GLU A 630 8.68 30.86 -44.53
C GLU A 630 7.35 30.88 -45.29
N GLN A 631 7.00 32.06 -45.79
CA GLN A 631 5.99 32.24 -46.82
C GLN A 631 6.46 31.55 -48.11
N ILE A 632 5.85 30.42 -48.48
CA ILE A 632 5.84 29.97 -49.88
C ILE A 632 4.42 29.54 -50.27
N SER A 633 4.06 30.09 -51.42
CA SER A 633 2.81 30.11 -52.17
C SER A 633 2.14 28.78 -52.46
N ASP A 634 0.81 28.88 -52.57
CA ASP A 634 -0.11 28.08 -53.37
C ASP A 634 0.52 27.14 -54.42
N THR A 635 0.17 25.86 -54.31
CA THR A 635 -0.37 24.95 -55.34
C THR A 635 0.18 23.54 -55.16
N GLN A 636 -0.58 22.68 -54.47
CA GLN A 636 -0.77 21.25 -54.74
C GLN A 636 -1.56 20.60 -53.59
N SER A 637 -2.85 20.95 -53.50
CA SER A 637 -3.82 20.13 -52.78
C SER A 637 -4.15 18.91 -53.63
N SER A 638 -3.31 17.88 -53.60
CA SER A 638 -3.63 16.60 -54.24
C SER A 638 -3.18 15.45 -53.37
N LYS A 639 -4.18 14.70 -52.88
CA LYS A 639 -4.08 13.28 -52.51
C LYS A 639 -2.95 12.95 -51.53
N LEU A 640 -3.15 13.34 -50.28
CA LEU A 640 -2.60 12.58 -49.16
C LEU A 640 -3.69 11.63 -48.67
N ASP A 641 -3.33 10.36 -48.65
CA ASP A 641 -4.20 9.21 -48.53
C ASP A 641 -5.09 9.25 -47.28
N LYS A 642 -6.40 9.26 -47.51
CA LYS A 642 -7.43 9.10 -46.47
C LYS A 642 -7.55 7.66 -45.94
N GLU A 643 -6.67 6.75 -46.36
CA GLU A 643 -6.70 5.32 -45.96
C GLU A 643 -5.62 4.92 -44.93
N ASN A 644 -4.74 5.82 -44.48
CA ASN A 644 -3.68 5.53 -43.49
C ASN A 644 -3.88 6.18 -42.10
N PHE A 645 -5.10 6.64 -41.78
CA PHE A 645 -5.39 7.36 -40.52
C PHE A 645 -5.94 6.48 -39.38
N GLU A 646 -5.79 5.15 -39.46
CA GLU A 646 -6.35 4.21 -38.46
C GLU A 646 -5.38 3.69 -37.39
N SER A 647 -4.10 4.08 -37.36
CA SER A 647 -3.26 3.89 -36.18
C SER A 647 -3.04 5.22 -35.48
N ILE A 648 -3.96 5.61 -34.60
CA ILE A 648 -3.60 6.60 -33.58
C ILE A 648 -2.56 5.92 -32.69
N ASP A 649 -1.29 6.30 -32.87
CA ASP A 649 -0.16 5.77 -32.08
C ASP A 649 -0.52 5.86 -30.57
N GLN A 650 -0.25 4.81 -29.81
CA GLN A 650 -0.46 4.78 -28.37
C GLN A 650 0.89 4.77 -27.65
N PHE A 651 0.94 5.19 -26.38
CA PHE A 651 2.18 5.06 -25.59
C PHE A 651 2.54 3.60 -25.31
N ASP A 652 1.54 2.72 -25.38
CA ASP A 652 1.61 1.29 -25.07
C ASP A 652 2.80 0.56 -25.73
N ASP A 653 3.11 0.84 -27.00
CA ASP A 653 4.18 0.16 -27.74
C ASP A 653 5.53 0.92 -27.74
N LYS A 654 5.63 2.03 -27.00
CA LYS A 654 6.82 2.91 -26.96
C LYS A 654 7.35 3.20 -25.56
N ILE A 655 6.57 2.98 -24.50
CA ILE A 655 6.96 3.25 -23.11
C ILE A 655 7.24 1.95 -22.37
N TYR A 656 8.27 1.95 -21.53
CA TYR A 656 8.69 0.86 -20.67
C TYR A 656 8.85 1.39 -19.24
N VAL A 657 8.20 0.76 -18.26
CA VAL A 657 8.38 1.13 -16.85
C VAL A 657 9.49 0.27 -16.24
N VAL A 658 10.58 0.92 -15.81
CA VAL A 658 11.70 0.23 -15.15
C VAL A 658 11.45 0.07 -13.67
N TYR A 659 11.02 1.15 -13.02
CA TYR A 659 10.73 1.25 -11.60
C TYR A 659 9.59 2.25 -11.43
N ALA A 660 8.64 1.96 -10.56
CA ALA A 660 7.65 2.92 -10.10
C ALA A 660 7.06 2.41 -8.78
N GLY A 661 6.96 3.28 -7.78
CA GLY A 661 6.37 2.94 -6.48
C GLY A 661 6.67 3.99 -5.43
N GLY A 662 5.78 4.12 -4.44
CA GLY A 662 5.89 5.16 -3.43
C GLY A 662 5.79 6.56 -4.03
N ASP A 663 6.94 7.21 -4.21
CA ASP A 663 7.09 8.62 -4.59
C ASP A 663 7.96 8.87 -5.83
N ASP A 664 8.66 7.86 -6.34
CA ASP A 664 9.52 7.98 -7.51
C ASP A 664 9.17 6.99 -8.64
N PHE A 665 9.56 7.37 -9.86
CA PHE A 665 9.42 6.52 -11.02
C PHE A 665 10.59 6.66 -11.98
N THR A 666 10.76 5.64 -12.82
CA THR A 666 11.69 5.64 -13.93
C THR A 666 11.09 4.91 -15.11
N ILE A 667 10.96 5.63 -16.22
CA ILE A 667 10.47 5.12 -17.49
C ILE A 667 11.51 5.29 -18.59
N ILE A 668 11.47 4.41 -19.57
CA ILE A 668 12.27 4.46 -20.79
C ILE A 668 11.32 4.40 -21.97
N GLY A 669 11.54 5.23 -22.99
CA GLY A 669 10.76 5.14 -24.22
C GLY A 669 11.48 5.70 -25.44
N SER A 670 10.81 5.68 -26.59
CA SER A 670 11.25 6.46 -27.74
C SER A 670 11.35 7.93 -27.32
N TRP A 671 12.38 8.66 -27.78
CA TRP A 671 12.73 9.95 -27.15
C TRP A 671 11.58 10.97 -27.20
N ASP A 672 10.81 10.96 -28.27
CA ASP A 672 9.62 11.78 -28.52
C ASP A 672 8.47 11.39 -27.60
N SER A 673 8.16 10.10 -27.51
CA SER A 673 7.02 9.59 -26.75
C SER A 673 7.28 9.67 -25.26
N ALA A 674 8.52 9.45 -24.82
CA ALA A 674 8.94 9.67 -23.45
C ALA A 674 8.67 11.12 -23.01
N ILE A 675 9.12 12.12 -23.77
CA ILE A 675 8.93 13.54 -23.42
C ILE A 675 7.45 13.91 -23.40
N GLU A 676 6.67 13.50 -24.41
CA GLU A 676 5.23 13.77 -24.43
C GLU A 676 4.52 13.08 -23.27
N PHE A 677 4.90 11.84 -22.96
CA PHE A 677 4.35 11.10 -21.84
C PHE A 677 4.66 11.77 -20.50
N ALA A 678 5.85 12.34 -20.28
CA ALA A 678 6.14 13.10 -19.05
C ALA A 678 5.17 14.27 -18.86
N ILE A 679 4.88 15.02 -19.94
CA ILE A 679 3.93 16.14 -19.89
C ILE A 679 2.53 15.61 -19.54
N LYS A 680 2.09 14.53 -20.18
CA LYS A 680 0.78 13.91 -19.90
C LYS A 680 0.69 13.32 -18.50
N LEU A 681 1.73 12.63 -18.04
CA LEU A 681 1.79 12.09 -16.70
C LEU A 681 1.67 13.20 -15.66
N HIS A 682 2.32 14.35 -15.89
CA HIS A 682 2.21 15.50 -15.01
C HIS A 682 0.80 16.13 -15.03
N GLU A 683 0.15 16.23 -16.19
CA GLU A 683 -1.26 16.66 -16.29
C GLU A 683 -2.20 15.71 -15.52
N GLU A 684 -2.01 14.39 -15.65
CA GLU A 684 -2.82 13.39 -14.96
C GLU A 684 -2.52 13.36 -13.46
N PHE A 685 -1.27 13.56 -13.03
CA PHE A 685 -0.91 13.70 -11.62
C PHE A 685 -1.62 14.89 -10.99
N LYS A 686 -1.66 16.04 -11.68
CA LYS A 686 -2.42 17.21 -11.21
C LYS A 686 -3.89 16.89 -11.03
N LYS A 687 -4.54 16.18 -11.96
CA LYS A 687 -5.95 15.78 -11.80
C LYS A 687 -6.12 14.86 -10.59
N PHE A 688 -5.24 13.86 -10.46
CA PHE A 688 -5.23 12.90 -9.36
C PHE A 688 -5.07 13.58 -8.00
N THR A 689 -4.23 14.61 -7.91
CA THR A 689 -3.98 15.39 -6.68
C THR A 689 -4.96 16.55 -6.49
N ALA A 690 -6.16 16.46 -7.07
CA ALA A 690 -7.22 17.47 -6.97
C ALA A 690 -6.85 18.86 -7.52
N ASN A 691 -5.89 18.93 -8.44
CA ASN A 691 -5.26 20.14 -8.96
C ASN A 691 -4.62 20.99 -7.85
N ASN A 692 -4.18 20.37 -6.76
CA ASN A 692 -3.55 21.06 -5.66
C ASN A 692 -2.17 21.60 -6.09
N PRO A 693 -1.92 22.92 -6.03
CA PRO A 693 -0.67 23.53 -6.47
C PRO A 693 0.53 23.21 -5.55
N TYR A 694 0.30 22.67 -4.36
CA TYR A 694 1.34 22.28 -3.41
C TYR A 694 1.85 20.84 -3.64
N ILE A 695 1.33 20.13 -4.65
CA ILE A 695 1.68 18.74 -4.92
C ILE A 695 2.03 18.60 -6.41
N GLU A 696 3.31 18.49 -6.69
CA GLU A 696 3.88 18.28 -8.02
C GLU A 696 5.00 17.24 -7.94
N PHE A 697 5.45 16.73 -9.08
CA PHE A 697 6.70 15.96 -9.18
C PHE A 697 7.63 16.69 -10.16
N SER A 698 8.94 16.50 -10.00
CA SER A 698 9.97 17.08 -10.88
C SER A 698 10.79 16.04 -11.62
#